data_AF-A0AAD6XDP6-F1
#
_entry.id   AF-A0AAD6XDP6-F1
#
_cell.length_a   1.000
_cell.length_b   1.000
_cell.length_c   1.000
_cell.angle_alpha   90.00
_cell.angle_beta   90.00
_cell.angle_gamma   90.00
#
_symmetry.space_group_name_H-M   'P 1'
#
loop_
_entity.id
_entity.type
_entity.pdbx_description
1 polymer ?
#
loop_
_entity_poly.entity_id
_entity_poly.type
_entity_poly.pdbx_seq_one_letter_code
_entity_poly.pdbx_strand_id
1 'polypeptide(L)'
;MQWLPRGFLGPLTSTPASIPRLPNSDSDLFLMRFLKDTFLAKMQEFGLVVSQTSSISLLLTDHISNIANELRARGLDIAASNMSVLSHEDQPLAHLYVVNRGVPRPSDNQIRLRQLPLRPNSTLGEIGANRVQFALPGLCIETFEGQNHLCLYFGQTARTHHCLSQRIYTMFPRDRVREEWTLADGDSSCGKSDHDLGLDDDDDDDFENLPLTPTPASVPNTRILRSTQVVSNLREVPPTITASDTPSLPATMWEEPWQPHLRVVHDSFREDSVYLEATNGIPSQSVLYKGESVEEAADDLIKTIGRCVDEGDFTGVLFEDQGAVIYRPGTRTILSSGDGVLREVFHAAHKKLLETTGPQWLTPRLDEKLSMLFIRSQGLGQQRNVFGPRQRAIATATAFWSLRLIKGLAVDPVDPGLIQFLLNDCDLRSITPRFMAEYHPGFKTVLDAWRLAGPMGNVNEPGIVNQLATFHDLEIRAVAGRDQQTHDGLFVEMIYRTQVGSEPPSHIDVVAAARGAHLACRNGWTFTKHLRSVAGGSDALIRRTMASVMGPHSILARITVVADPALLGPITAAMGGESIMDILSDYLMGSGIPCPTLFESAKQHFPPGLDYSLVDSPVYRAQSFAWAISGSPYLPTNLGNIRIILVGDNDPLYLGTRSPTLLPAMLSGGTFSLRTCFLECRIPASFLLAAAQASYTENEPRCRRDFIHHWLLCQSLNVIENHTFA
;
A
#
# COMPACT_ATOMS: atom_id res chain seq x y z
N MET A 1 -34.19 -24.15 -5.74
CA MET A 1 -35.01 -25.37 -5.95
C MET A 1 -36.40 -25.12 -5.34
N GLN A 2 -37.45 -25.47 -6.08
CA GLN A 2 -38.77 -25.94 -5.61
C GLN A 2 -39.68 -25.06 -4.71
N TRP A 3 -40.97 -25.09 -5.08
CA TRP A 3 -42.15 -24.70 -4.30
C TRP A 3 -42.64 -25.86 -3.40
N LEU A 4 -43.26 -25.55 -2.23
CA LEU A 4 -44.56 -26.05 -1.70
C LEU A 4 -44.72 -25.79 -0.16
N PRO A 5 -45.94 -25.81 0.43
CA PRO A 5 -46.42 -24.78 1.37
C PRO A 5 -47.11 -25.29 2.67
N ARG A 6 -47.52 -24.32 3.51
CA ARG A 6 -48.66 -24.24 4.46
C ARG A 6 -49.05 -25.45 5.36
N GLY A 7 -49.06 -25.16 6.67
CA GLY A 7 -50.26 -25.28 7.52
C GLY A 7 -50.11 -26.14 8.79
N PHE A 8 -50.43 -25.56 9.96
CA PHE A 8 -51.54 -25.99 10.85
C PHE A 8 -51.68 -25.05 12.08
N LEU A 9 -52.94 -24.90 12.53
CA LEU A 9 -53.48 -23.90 13.47
C LEU A 9 -53.55 -24.39 14.95
N GLY A 10 -53.16 -23.51 15.89
CA GLY A 10 -53.75 -23.23 17.24
C GLY A 10 -53.81 -24.32 18.35
N PRO A 11 -54.27 -24.01 19.60
CA PRO A 11 -54.44 -22.72 20.29
C PRO A 11 -53.94 -22.67 21.79
N LEU A 12 -53.85 -21.43 22.31
CA LEU A 12 -53.94 -20.89 23.70
C LEU A 12 -53.84 -21.82 24.95
N THR A 13 -53.04 -21.43 25.97
CA THR A 13 -53.48 -20.89 27.30
C THR A 13 -52.40 -20.94 28.40
N SER A 14 -52.53 -20.02 29.37
CA SER A 14 -52.01 -19.98 30.74
C SER A 14 -50.84 -19.03 31.07
N THR A 15 -51.16 -18.08 31.95
CA THR A 15 -50.30 -17.36 32.92
C THR A 15 -50.93 -17.60 34.31
N PRO A 16 -50.25 -17.30 35.44
CA PRO A 16 -48.82 -17.06 35.67
C PRO A 16 -48.25 -17.87 36.86
N ALA A 17 -46.93 -18.04 36.93
CA ALA A 17 -46.24 -18.35 38.18
C ALA A 17 -45.14 -17.31 38.44
N SER A 18 -45.21 -16.70 39.61
CA SER A 18 -44.34 -15.64 40.15
C SER A 18 -42.90 -16.10 40.36
N ILE A 19 -41.94 -15.28 39.92
CA ILE A 19 -40.50 -15.42 40.19
C ILE A 19 -39.96 -14.02 40.57
N PRO A 20 -39.00 -13.91 41.50
CA PRO A 20 -38.84 -12.77 42.41
C PRO A 20 -38.26 -11.51 41.75
N ARG A 21 -38.51 -10.36 42.38
CA ARG A 21 -37.79 -9.10 42.11
C ARG A 21 -36.40 -9.13 42.75
N LEU A 22 -35.41 -8.66 41.98
CA LEU A 22 -34.26 -7.78 42.32
C LEU A 22 -33.13 -8.03 41.29
N PRO A 23 -32.13 -7.14 41.11
CA PRO A 23 -32.10 -5.68 41.24
C PRO A 23 -31.62 -5.00 39.92
N ASN A 24 -31.58 -3.67 39.95
CA ASN A 24 -31.20 -2.71 38.89
C ASN A 24 -30.29 -3.22 37.77
N SER A 25 -30.82 -3.18 36.54
CA SER A 25 -30.12 -3.44 35.28
C SER A 25 -29.56 -2.14 34.70
N ASP A 26 -28.26 -1.92 34.85
CA ASP A 26 -27.50 -1.06 33.94
C ASP A 26 -26.84 -1.96 32.88
N SER A 27 -26.96 -1.51 31.63
CA SER A 27 -26.22 -1.97 30.43
C SER A 27 -26.73 -3.20 29.69
N ASP A 28 -27.37 -2.99 28.52
CA ASP A 28 -27.42 -3.97 27.43
C ASP A 28 -27.65 -3.29 26.07
N LEU A 29 -26.87 -3.67 25.03
CA LEU A 29 -27.34 -4.14 23.71
C LEU A 29 -26.22 -4.36 22.68
N PHE A 30 -26.12 -5.60 22.19
CA PHE A 30 -25.11 -6.08 21.24
C PHE A 30 -25.71 -7.16 20.32
N LEU A 31 -26.42 -6.77 19.26
CA LEU A 31 -27.17 -7.75 18.45
C LEU A 31 -26.99 -7.61 16.94
N MET A 32 -26.88 -6.38 16.41
CA MET A 32 -26.79 -6.18 14.96
C MET A 32 -25.50 -6.72 14.32
N ARG A 33 -24.39 -6.85 15.06
CA ARG A 33 -23.09 -7.28 14.49
C ARG A 33 -22.98 -8.79 14.28
N PHE A 34 -23.56 -9.59 15.16
CA PHE A 34 -23.39 -11.05 15.16
C PHE A 34 -24.65 -11.80 14.76
N LEU A 35 -25.81 -11.14 14.79
CA LEU A 35 -27.13 -11.76 14.58
C LEU A 35 -28.01 -10.93 13.61
N LYS A 36 -27.39 -10.22 12.64
CA LYS A 36 -28.08 -9.39 11.63
C LYS A 36 -29.26 -10.12 10.99
N ASP A 37 -29.05 -11.33 10.48
CA ASP A 37 -30.07 -12.05 9.72
C ASP A 37 -31.24 -12.48 10.61
N THR A 38 -30.96 -12.90 11.84
CA THR A 38 -32.00 -13.29 12.81
C THR A 38 -32.75 -12.07 13.36
N PHE A 39 -32.06 -10.94 13.56
CA PHE A 39 -32.67 -9.68 13.95
C PHE A 39 -33.56 -9.10 12.85
N LEU A 40 -33.09 -9.08 11.59
CA LEU A 40 -33.87 -8.64 10.43
C LEU A 40 -35.06 -9.55 10.17
N ALA A 41 -34.90 -10.87 10.25
CA ALA A 41 -36.00 -11.81 10.12
C ALA A 41 -37.09 -11.56 11.19
N LYS A 42 -36.69 -11.22 12.43
CA LYS A 42 -37.64 -10.86 13.49
C LYS A 42 -38.30 -9.51 13.26
N MET A 43 -37.55 -8.48 12.87
CA MET A 43 -38.13 -7.20 12.47
C MET A 43 -39.15 -7.37 11.32
N GLN A 44 -38.87 -8.27 10.38
CA GLN A 44 -39.77 -8.63 9.29
C GLN A 44 -41.01 -9.37 9.79
N GLU A 45 -40.89 -10.28 10.76
CA GLU A 45 -42.02 -10.95 11.44
C GLU A 45 -42.95 -9.93 12.14
N PHE A 46 -42.38 -8.88 12.74
CA PHE A 46 -43.15 -7.78 13.33
C PHE A 46 -43.69 -6.76 12.30
N GLY A 47 -43.45 -6.98 11.00
CA GLY A 47 -43.91 -6.09 9.92
C GLY A 47 -43.16 -4.75 9.84
N LEU A 48 -42.03 -4.62 10.55
CA LEU A 48 -41.27 -3.36 10.70
C LEU A 48 -40.22 -3.16 9.61
N VAL A 49 -39.99 -4.15 8.74
CA VAL A 49 -39.10 -4.03 7.58
C VAL A 49 -39.92 -3.64 6.35
N VAL A 50 -39.56 -2.50 5.75
CA VAL A 50 -40.12 -2.01 4.49
C VAL A 50 -39.03 -2.09 3.42
N SER A 51 -39.35 -2.75 2.30
CA SER A 51 -38.47 -2.86 1.14
C SER A 51 -39.05 -1.99 0.03
N GLN A 52 -38.34 -0.94 -0.36
CA GLN A 52 -38.79 -0.02 -1.40
C GLN A 52 -37.66 0.28 -2.37
N THR A 53 -37.97 0.26 -3.68
CA THR A 53 -37.08 0.79 -4.72
C THR A 53 -37.38 2.28 -4.89
N SER A 54 -36.38 3.13 -4.67
CA SER A 54 -36.51 4.59 -4.76
C SER A 54 -35.39 5.17 -5.63
N SER A 55 -35.67 6.29 -6.31
CA SER A 55 -34.63 7.01 -7.05
C SER A 55 -33.54 7.52 -6.10
N ILE A 56 -32.27 7.45 -6.50
CA ILE A 56 -31.17 8.05 -5.76
C ILE A 56 -31.30 9.57 -5.61
N SER A 57 -32.05 10.22 -6.51
CA SER A 57 -32.35 11.66 -6.46
C SER A 57 -33.52 12.00 -5.52
N LEU A 58 -34.20 11.01 -4.93
CA LEU A 58 -35.32 11.25 -4.02
C LEU A 58 -34.83 11.93 -2.74
N LEU A 59 -35.54 12.97 -2.31
CA LEU A 59 -35.26 13.61 -1.03
C LEU A 59 -35.52 12.64 0.11
N LEU A 60 -34.63 12.67 1.08
CA LEU A 60 -34.67 11.78 2.23
C LEU A 60 -35.94 11.97 3.08
N THR A 61 -36.42 13.20 3.21
CA THR A 61 -37.68 13.53 3.89
C THR A 61 -38.89 12.88 3.21
N ASP A 62 -38.91 12.88 1.88
CA ASP A 62 -39.98 12.27 1.08
C ASP A 62 -39.93 10.75 1.22
N HIS A 63 -38.72 10.18 1.20
CA HIS A 63 -38.52 8.75 1.43
C HIS A 63 -38.99 8.32 2.83
N ILE A 64 -38.63 9.07 3.88
CA ILE A 64 -39.07 8.82 5.25
C ILE A 64 -40.61 8.88 5.36
N SER A 65 -41.23 9.88 4.73
CA SER A 65 -42.68 10.02 4.71
C SER A 65 -43.37 8.86 3.99
N ASN A 66 -42.80 8.40 2.87
CA ASN A 66 -43.30 7.24 2.13
C ASN A 66 -43.28 5.97 2.99
N ILE A 67 -42.18 5.72 3.70
CA ILE A 67 -42.06 4.54 4.56
C ILE A 67 -43.02 4.64 5.76
N ALA A 68 -43.16 5.81 6.37
CA ALA A 68 -44.11 6.00 7.45
C ALA A 68 -45.56 5.73 7.00
N ASN A 69 -45.93 6.18 5.81
CA ASN A 69 -47.25 5.91 5.23
C ASN A 69 -47.46 4.41 4.97
N GLU A 70 -46.44 3.71 4.48
CA GLU A 70 -46.53 2.26 4.26
C GLU A 70 -46.70 1.49 5.57
N LEU A 71 -45.94 1.86 6.60
CA LEU A 71 -46.05 1.25 7.92
C LEU A 71 -47.43 1.54 8.55
N ARG A 72 -47.99 2.74 8.36
CA ARG A 72 -49.39 3.04 8.76
C ARG A 72 -50.39 2.17 8.02
N ALA A 73 -50.20 1.94 6.73
CA ALA A 73 -51.04 1.04 5.95
C ALA A 73 -50.99 -0.42 6.46
N ARG A 74 -49.90 -0.80 7.14
CA ARG A 74 -49.76 -2.09 7.85
C ARG A 74 -50.37 -2.10 9.26
N GLY A 75 -51.04 -1.02 9.66
CA GLY A 75 -51.72 -0.89 10.95
C GLY A 75 -50.83 -0.40 12.10
N LEU A 76 -49.65 0.16 11.81
CA LEU A 76 -48.77 0.75 12.82
C LEU A 76 -49.14 2.22 13.05
N ASP A 77 -49.33 2.60 14.31
CA ASP A 77 -49.60 4.00 14.67
C ASP A 77 -48.27 4.78 14.71
N ILE A 78 -48.08 5.68 13.73
CA ILE A 78 -46.84 6.46 13.56
C ILE A 78 -47.23 7.93 13.45
N ALA A 79 -46.85 8.73 14.43
CA ALA A 79 -47.08 10.17 14.46
C ALA A 79 -45.74 10.93 14.48
N ALA A 80 -45.70 12.09 13.81
CA ALA A 80 -44.58 13.02 13.93
C ALA A 80 -44.56 13.63 15.33
N SER A 81 -43.37 13.86 15.88
CA SER A 81 -43.20 14.53 17.16
C SER A 81 -43.18 16.03 16.90
N ASN A 82 -44.36 16.68 16.94
CA ASN A 82 -44.60 18.12 16.70
C ASN A 82 -43.79 19.07 17.62
N MET A 83 -42.47 18.92 17.67
CA MET A 83 -41.56 19.45 18.68
C MET A 83 -40.36 20.18 18.07
N SER A 84 -40.09 20.02 16.76
CA SER A 84 -39.04 20.81 16.09
C SER A 84 -39.61 22.07 15.44
N VAL A 85 -38.82 23.15 15.47
CA VAL A 85 -39.08 24.41 14.76
C VAL A 85 -38.85 24.27 13.25
N LEU A 86 -38.10 23.23 12.83
CA LEU A 86 -37.74 22.98 11.45
C LEU A 86 -38.55 21.82 10.87
N SER A 87 -39.30 22.07 9.81
CA SER A 87 -40.23 21.09 9.19
C SER A 87 -39.58 19.80 8.69
N HIS A 88 -38.29 19.85 8.33
CA HIS A 88 -37.54 18.68 7.87
C HIS A 88 -36.98 17.83 9.02
N GLU A 89 -37.01 18.32 10.27
CA GLU A 89 -36.65 17.55 11.46
C GLU A 89 -37.88 16.94 12.16
N ASP A 90 -39.07 17.51 11.92
CA ASP A 90 -40.36 16.99 12.40
C ASP A 90 -40.89 15.87 11.49
N GLN A 91 -40.10 14.80 11.36
CA GLN A 91 -40.44 13.64 10.55
C GLN A 91 -41.03 12.52 11.41
N PRO A 92 -41.97 11.71 10.87
CA PRO A 92 -42.59 10.61 11.59
C PRO A 92 -41.62 9.48 11.97
N LEU A 93 -40.42 9.45 11.38
CA LEU A 93 -39.37 8.49 11.67
C LEU A 93 -38.01 9.20 11.74
N ALA A 94 -37.14 8.71 12.60
CA ALA A 94 -35.80 9.25 12.76
C ALA A 94 -34.80 8.47 11.90
N HIS A 95 -33.93 9.21 11.20
CA HIS A 95 -32.77 8.62 10.53
C HIS A 95 -31.65 8.42 11.55
N LEU A 96 -31.19 7.18 11.69
CA LEU A 96 -30.09 6.83 12.58
C LEU A 96 -28.83 6.53 11.78
N TYR A 97 -27.68 6.89 12.34
CA TYR A 97 -26.37 6.51 11.83
C TYR A 97 -25.56 5.81 12.92
N VAL A 98 -24.53 5.07 12.49
CA VAL A 98 -23.68 4.34 13.41
C VAL A 98 -22.58 5.25 13.95
N VAL A 99 -22.51 5.41 15.26
CA VAL A 99 -21.45 6.17 15.93
C VAL A 99 -20.14 5.39 15.83
N ASN A 100 -19.02 6.10 15.67
CA ASN A 100 -17.68 5.52 15.56
C ASN A 100 -17.58 4.41 14.51
N ARG A 101 -18.27 4.56 13.37
CA ARG A 101 -18.28 3.57 12.27
C ARG A 101 -18.68 2.17 12.74
N GLY A 102 -19.52 2.08 13.77
CA GLY A 102 -19.93 0.82 14.39
C GLY A 102 -18.85 0.05 15.13
N VAL A 103 -17.77 0.74 15.50
CA VAL A 103 -16.83 0.22 16.48
C VAL A 103 -17.52 0.19 17.84
N PRO A 104 -17.61 -1.00 18.48
CA PRO A 104 -18.05 -1.13 19.86
C PRO A 104 -17.31 -0.18 20.79
N ARG A 105 -18.03 0.57 21.61
CA ARG A 105 -17.40 1.43 22.61
C ARG A 105 -16.64 0.55 23.62
N PRO A 106 -15.37 0.83 23.94
CA PRO A 106 -14.58 -0.06 24.81
C PRO A 106 -15.18 -0.31 26.21
N SER A 107 -15.96 0.63 26.74
CA SER A 107 -16.50 0.56 28.11
C SER A 107 -17.65 -0.43 28.28
N ASP A 108 -18.51 -0.55 27.28
CA ASP A 108 -19.73 -1.37 27.32
C ASP A 108 -19.81 -2.35 26.14
N ASN A 109 -18.84 -2.25 25.23
CA ASN A 109 -18.75 -2.94 23.96
C ASN A 109 -20.02 -2.69 23.09
N GLN A 110 -20.79 -1.64 23.34
CA GLN A 110 -22.01 -1.39 22.57
C GLN A 110 -21.73 -0.57 21.31
N ILE A 111 -22.43 -0.92 20.22
CA ILE A 111 -22.50 -0.08 19.02
C ILE A 111 -23.62 0.93 19.24
N ARG A 112 -23.26 2.22 19.28
CA ARG A 112 -24.25 3.27 19.45
C ARG A 112 -24.81 3.71 18.11
N LEU A 113 -26.12 3.81 18.04
CA LEU A 113 -26.81 4.55 17.00
C LEU A 113 -27.09 5.95 17.50
N ARG A 114 -26.91 6.95 16.65
CA ARG A 114 -27.28 8.33 16.95
C ARG A 114 -28.20 8.85 15.86
N GLN A 115 -29.16 9.67 16.24
CA GLN A 115 -30.00 10.37 15.28
C GLN A 115 -29.15 11.34 14.47
N LEU A 116 -29.28 11.27 13.15
CA LEU A 116 -28.68 12.24 12.25
C LEU A 116 -29.69 13.38 12.02
N PRO A 117 -29.32 14.64 12.27
CA PRO A 117 -30.11 15.77 11.79
C PRO A 117 -30.23 15.70 10.27
N LEU A 118 -31.47 15.71 9.78
CA LEU A 118 -31.74 15.71 8.34
C LEU A 118 -31.38 17.10 7.79
N ARG A 119 -30.70 17.18 6.65
CA ARG A 119 -30.64 18.45 5.91
C ARG A 119 -31.85 18.52 4.98
N PRO A 120 -32.47 19.69 4.78
CA PRO A 120 -33.71 19.82 4.02
C PRO A 120 -33.61 19.32 2.58
N ASN A 121 -32.42 19.34 1.97
CA ASN A 121 -32.19 18.94 0.59
C ASN A 121 -31.37 17.63 0.46
N SER A 122 -31.27 16.84 1.54
CA SER A 122 -30.48 15.59 1.50
C SER A 122 -31.14 14.58 0.56
N THR A 123 -30.39 13.97 -0.34
CA THR A 123 -30.90 12.90 -1.21
C THR A 123 -30.47 11.51 -0.74
N LEU A 124 -31.16 10.46 -1.18
CA LEU A 124 -30.75 9.08 -0.93
C LEU A 124 -29.35 8.77 -1.50
N GLY A 125 -29.00 9.37 -2.64
CA GLY A 125 -27.68 9.23 -3.26
C GLY A 125 -26.56 9.77 -2.37
N GLU A 126 -26.78 10.89 -1.68
CA GLU A 126 -25.80 11.45 -0.75
C GLU A 126 -25.56 10.56 0.47
N ILE A 127 -26.61 9.92 1.00
CA ILE A 127 -26.46 8.92 2.08
C ILE A 127 -25.71 7.68 1.57
N GLY A 128 -26.08 7.17 0.40
CA GLY A 128 -25.42 6.01 -0.21
C GLY A 128 -23.95 6.26 -0.52
N ALA A 129 -23.58 7.51 -0.83
CA ALA A 129 -22.19 7.93 -1.02
C ALA A 129 -21.42 8.03 0.31
N ASN A 130 -22.10 8.34 1.42
CA ASN A 130 -21.50 8.44 2.75
C ASN A 130 -21.36 7.06 3.43
N ARG A 131 -20.52 6.22 2.80
CA ARG A 131 -20.23 4.85 3.25
C ARG A 131 -19.61 4.80 4.65
N VAL A 132 -18.97 5.87 5.08
CA VAL A 132 -18.30 5.96 6.39
C VAL A 132 -19.31 5.97 7.56
N GLN A 133 -20.48 6.59 7.37
CA GLN A 133 -21.49 6.72 8.42
C GLN A 133 -22.62 5.69 8.29
N PHE A 134 -22.83 5.14 7.08
CA PHE A 134 -23.99 4.28 6.76
C PHE A 134 -23.64 2.90 6.21
N ALA A 135 -22.40 2.64 5.75
CA ALA A 135 -22.01 1.36 5.16
C ALA A 135 -20.87 0.70 5.93
N LEU A 136 -21.24 -0.10 6.94
CA LEU A 136 -20.39 -1.20 7.37
C LEU A 136 -20.72 -2.43 6.50
N PRO A 137 -19.73 -3.07 5.87
CA PRO A 137 -19.92 -4.39 5.27
C PRO A 137 -20.47 -5.34 6.37
N GLY A 138 -21.72 -5.77 6.22
CA GLY A 138 -22.41 -6.61 7.19
C GLY A 138 -23.36 -5.91 8.19
N LEU A 139 -23.60 -4.59 8.14
CA LEU A 139 -24.50 -3.93 9.12
C LEU A 139 -25.51 -2.90 8.58
N CYS A 140 -25.33 -2.29 7.40
CA CYS A 140 -26.37 -1.45 6.78
C CYS A 140 -26.13 -1.16 5.28
N ILE A 141 -27.24 -1.02 4.56
CA ILE A 141 -27.39 -0.77 3.11
C ILE A 141 -26.51 -1.66 2.24
N GLU A 142 -26.80 -2.97 2.24
CA GLU A 142 -26.39 -3.82 1.13
C GLU A 142 -27.41 -3.63 0.01
N THR A 143 -26.97 -3.01 -1.08
CA THR A 143 -27.69 -3.04 -2.36
C THR A 143 -27.65 -4.46 -2.90
N PHE A 144 -28.59 -5.31 -2.49
CA PHE A 144 -28.95 -6.48 -3.28
C PHE A 144 -29.97 -6.02 -4.33
N GLU A 145 -29.60 -6.11 -5.60
CA GLU A 145 -30.53 -5.98 -6.75
C GLU A 145 -31.34 -4.66 -6.82
N GLY A 146 -30.81 -3.54 -6.31
CA GLY A 146 -31.49 -2.25 -6.35
C GLY A 146 -32.63 -2.07 -5.33
N GLN A 147 -32.69 -2.91 -4.30
CA GLN A 147 -33.59 -2.73 -3.16
C GLN A 147 -32.82 -2.15 -1.98
N ASN A 148 -33.23 -0.97 -1.50
CA ASN A 148 -32.63 -0.33 -0.33
C ASN A 148 -33.38 -0.82 0.91
N HIS A 149 -32.69 -1.53 1.81
CA HIS A 149 -33.23 -1.88 3.12
C HIS A 149 -32.84 -0.79 4.12
N LEU A 150 -33.78 0.11 4.43
CA LEU A 150 -33.61 1.11 5.47
C LEU A 150 -34.19 0.57 6.79
N CYS A 151 -33.33 0.30 7.78
CA CYS A 151 -33.79 -0.14 9.10
C CYS A 151 -34.18 1.11 9.91
N LEU A 152 -35.48 1.40 10.00
CA LEU A 152 -36.01 2.57 10.69
C LEU A 152 -36.32 2.25 12.15
N TYR A 153 -35.91 3.14 13.04
CA TYR A 153 -36.23 3.08 14.46
C TYR A 153 -37.38 4.03 14.78
N PHE A 154 -38.32 3.57 15.60
CA PHE A 154 -39.43 4.37 16.10
C PHE A 154 -38.96 5.21 17.29
N GLY A 155 -38.61 6.46 17.03
CA GLY A 155 -38.30 7.45 18.06
C GLY A 155 -39.55 8.12 18.62
N GLN A 156 -39.87 7.77 19.87
CA GLN A 156 -40.69 8.47 20.88
C GLN A 156 -41.72 9.54 20.43
N THR A 157 -42.99 9.19 20.59
CA THR A 157 -43.91 10.01 21.43
C THR A 157 -44.49 9.13 22.54
N ALA A 158 -45.01 9.76 23.59
CA ALA A 158 -45.16 9.23 24.93
C ALA A 158 -46.02 7.96 25.09
N ARG A 159 -45.38 6.79 25.09
CA ARG A 159 -45.59 5.61 25.96
C ARG A 159 -44.69 4.49 25.43
N THR A 160 -43.62 4.18 26.17
CA THR A 160 -42.70 3.10 25.83
C THR A 160 -43.45 1.77 25.80
N HIS A 161 -43.67 1.21 24.61
CA HIS A 161 -43.99 -0.21 24.46
C HIS A 161 -42.69 -1.02 24.65
N HIS A 162 -42.16 -1.02 25.87
CA HIS A 162 -41.04 -1.90 26.29
C HIS A 162 -41.31 -3.37 25.98
N CYS A 163 -42.59 -3.75 25.80
CA CYS A 163 -43.01 -5.11 25.53
C CYS A 163 -42.50 -5.70 24.21
N LEU A 164 -42.26 -4.91 23.15
CA LEU A 164 -41.87 -5.47 21.84
C LEU A 164 -40.35 -5.65 21.75
N SER A 165 -39.58 -4.64 22.14
CA SER A 165 -38.12 -4.72 22.22
C SER A 165 -37.68 -5.75 23.27
N GLN A 166 -38.26 -5.74 24.49
CA GLN A 166 -37.97 -6.80 25.48
C GLN A 166 -38.41 -8.18 24.99
N ARG A 167 -39.54 -8.33 24.29
CA ARG A 167 -39.92 -9.63 23.68
C ARG A 167 -38.86 -10.13 22.70
N ILE A 168 -38.42 -9.27 21.78
CA ILE A 168 -37.40 -9.63 20.80
C ILE A 168 -36.11 -10.04 21.52
N TYR A 169 -35.69 -9.30 22.55
CA TYR A 169 -34.45 -9.57 23.29
C TYR A 169 -34.53 -10.82 24.18
N THR A 170 -35.68 -11.13 24.78
CA THR A 170 -35.86 -12.33 25.63
C THR A 170 -35.82 -13.67 24.87
N MET A 171 -35.86 -13.66 23.54
CA MET A 171 -35.92 -14.88 22.70
C MET A 171 -34.55 -15.49 22.37
N PHE A 172 -33.44 -14.96 22.92
CA PHE A 172 -32.07 -15.43 22.67
C PHE A 172 -31.36 -15.92 23.98
N PRO A 173 -31.68 -17.12 24.50
CA PRO A 173 -31.26 -17.58 25.84
C PRO A 173 -29.88 -18.26 25.95
N ARG A 174 -29.05 -18.30 24.89
CA ARG A 174 -27.74 -18.99 24.88
C ARG A 174 -26.59 -18.23 25.56
N ASP A 175 -26.86 -17.05 26.12
CA ASP A 175 -25.83 -16.13 26.65
C ASP A 175 -25.68 -16.15 28.18
N ARG A 176 -25.93 -17.29 28.83
CA ARG A 176 -25.64 -17.45 30.28
C ARG A 176 -24.41 -18.31 30.49
N VAL A 177 -23.26 -17.68 30.74
CA VAL A 177 -22.06 -18.37 31.26
C VAL A 177 -21.65 -17.79 32.61
N ARG A 178 -21.48 -18.74 33.53
CA ARG A 178 -21.05 -18.76 34.94
C ARG A 178 -20.13 -17.63 35.43
N GLU A 179 -20.51 -17.08 36.58
CA GLU A 179 -19.72 -16.20 37.45
C GLU A 179 -18.56 -16.93 38.15
N GLU A 180 -17.38 -16.34 38.03
CA GLU A 180 -16.36 -16.09 39.05
C GLU A 180 -15.47 -15.04 38.33
N TRP A 181 -15.22 -13.84 38.84
CA TRP A 181 -14.26 -13.50 39.88
C TRP A 181 -14.64 -12.12 40.44
N THR A 182 -14.41 -11.96 41.74
CA THR A 182 -14.83 -10.84 42.60
C THR A 182 -14.07 -9.53 42.40
N LEU A 183 -14.82 -8.46 42.68
CA LEU A 183 -14.49 -7.05 42.84
C LEU A 183 -13.25 -6.75 43.70
N ALA A 184 -12.54 -5.68 43.34
CA ALA A 184 -11.98 -4.73 44.31
C ALA A 184 -12.03 -3.30 43.74
N ASP A 185 -12.74 -2.46 44.48
CA ASP A 185 -13.01 -1.04 44.33
C ASP A 185 -11.70 -0.19 44.26
N GLY A 186 -11.69 1.06 43.79
CA GLY A 186 -12.81 1.93 43.51
C GLY A 186 -12.41 3.28 42.90
N ASP A 187 -13.46 4.00 42.52
CA ASP A 187 -13.66 5.45 42.46
C ASP A 187 -12.43 6.38 42.41
N SER A 188 -12.37 7.19 41.36
CA SER A 188 -12.60 8.62 41.53
C SER A 188 -12.86 9.33 40.19
N SER A 189 -13.97 10.04 40.17
CA SER A 189 -14.50 10.91 39.13
C SER A 189 -14.24 12.38 39.52
N CYS A 190 -14.33 13.29 38.55
CA CYS A 190 -14.29 14.76 38.62
C CYS A 190 -12.85 15.36 38.59
N GLY A 191 -12.50 16.35 37.76
CA GLY A 191 -13.25 17.24 36.88
C GLY A 191 -12.65 18.65 36.98
N LYS A 192 -12.58 19.37 35.84
CA LYS A 192 -12.38 20.84 35.70
C LYS A 192 -11.00 21.36 36.16
N SER A 193 -10.42 22.46 35.67
CA SER A 193 -10.90 23.65 34.97
C SER A 193 -9.74 24.37 34.28
N ASP A 194 -10.10 25.19 33.28
CA ASP A 194 -9.32 26.28 32.70
C ASP A 194 -8.89 27.33 33.74
N HIS A 195 -7.79 28.05 33.42
CA HIS A 195 -7.28 29.37 33.84
C HIS A 195 -5.74 29.29 33.85
N ASP A 196 -4.94 30.28 33.48
CA ASP A 196 -5.10 31.58 32.85
C ASP A 196 -3.67 32.03 32.45
N LEU A 197 -3.62 33.09 31.67
CA LEU A 197 -2.46 33.76 31.09
C LEU A 197 -1.43 34.25 32.13
N GLY A 198 -0.16 34.29 31.70
CA GLY A 198 0.93 34.96 32.40
C GLY A 198 2.07 35.25 31.43
N LEU A 199 2.08 36.49 30.94
CA LEU A 199 3.03 37.13 30.03
C LEU A 199 4.34 37.54 30.76
N ASP A 200 5.33 37.92 29.94
CA ASP A 200 6.49 38.79 30.22
C ASP A 200 7.63 38.15 31.04
N ASP A 201 8.92 38.40 30.82
CA ASP A 201 9.67 39.22 29.86
C ASP A 201 11.18 38.89 30.04
N ASP A 202 11.96 39.24 29.02
CA ASP A 202 13.31 39.82 29.06
C ASP A 202 14.61 39.02 29.29
N ASP A 203 15.50 39.27 28.32
CA ASP A 203 16.94 39.60 28.37
C ASP A 203 18.03 38.52 28.43
N ASP A 204 18.69 38.37 27.27
CA ASP A 204 20.10 38.69 27.01
C ASP A 204 21.12 38.43 28.14
N ASP A 205 22.07 37.53 27.89
CA ASP A 205 23.45 37.93 27.56
C ASP A 205 24.40 36.72 27.47
N ASP A 206 25.23 36.80 26.43
CA ASP A 206 26.56 36.23 26.21
C ASP A 206 27.28 35.56 27.39
N PHE A 207 27.92 34.41 27.16
CA PHE A 207 29.35 34.27 27.48
C PHE A 207 29.99 33.08 26.73
N GLU A 208 30.92 33.44 25.85
CA GLU A 208 31.83 32.59 25.11
C GLU A 208 32.95 31.94 25.98
N ASN A 209 33.29 30.70 25.59
CA ASN A 209 34.64 30.15 25.40
C ASN A 209 35.61 29.83 26.57
N LEU A 210 35.80 28.49 26.72
CA LEU A 210 37.08 27.73 26.81
C LEU A 210 37.85 27.71 28.16
N PRO A 211 38.79 26.76 28.40
CA PRO A 211 39.01 25.42 27.81
C PRO A 211 39.20 24.29 28.85
N LEU A 212 38.98 23.05 28.40
CA LEU A 212 39.29 21.78 29.09
C LEU A 212 40.78 21.38 28.92
N THR A 213 41.44 20.94 30.00
CA THR A 213 42.56 19.96 30.03
C THR A 213 42.98 19.69 31.51
N PRO A 214 43.73 18.62 31.87
CA PRO A 214 43.30 17.21 31.90
C PRO A 214 43.71 16.44 33.20
N THR A 215 43.22 15.19 33.32
CA THR A 215 43.80 14.02 34.09
C THR A 215 43.84 14.05 35.64
N PRO A 216 44.05 12.91 36.36
CA PRO A 216 43.85 11.47 36.06
C PRO A 216 43.17 10.64 37.20
N ALA A 217 42.91 9.37 36.88
CA ALA A 217 42.59 8.17 37.67
C ALA A 217 42.68 8.15 39.22
N SER A 218 41.69 7.56 39.89
CA SER A 218 41.79 6.20 40.50
C SER A 218 40.62 5.81 41.43
N VAL A 219 40.28 4.53 41.34
CA VAL A 219 39.41 3.62 42.14
C VAL A 219 39.85 3.59 43.64
N PRO A 220 39.13 3.07 44.69
CA PRO A 220 37.90 2.24 44.78
C PRO A 220 36.85 2.63 45.85
N ASN A 221 35.69 1.96 45.85
CA ASN A 221 35.16 1.07 46.91
C ASN A 221 33.62 1.11 47.14
N THR A 222 33.04 -0.08 47.00
CA THR A 222 31.99 -0.73 47.81
C THR A 222 30.61 -0.07 48.03
N ARG A 223 29.62 -0.72 47.40
CA ARG A 223 28.45 -1.40 48.01
C ARG A 223 27.40 -0.51 48.71
N ILE A 224 26.18 -0.49 48.15
CA ILE A 224 24.95 -1.03 48.79
C ILE A 224 23.84 -1.15 47.72
N LEU A 225 23.23 -2.34 47.72
CA LEU A 225 22.06 -2.74 46.93
C LEU A 225 20.84 -1.86 47.23
N ARG A 226 20.17 -1.37 46.19
CA ARG A 226 18.71 -1.20 46.19
C ARG A 226 18.12 -1.71 44.89
N SER A 227 17.55 -2.91 45.01
CA SER A 227 16.65 -3.55 44.07
C SER A 227 15.47 -2.61 43.79
N THR A 228 15.34 -2.18 42.54
CA THR A 228 14.09 -1.67 42.00
C THR A 228 13.52 -2.76 41.12
N GLN A 229 12.49 -3.45 41.62
CA GLN A 229 11.69 -4.38 40.85
C GLN A 229 10.99 -3.61 39.75
N VAL A 230 11.50 -3.76 38.53
CA VAL A 230 10.75 -3.43 37.32
C VAL A 230 9.69 -4.51 37.16
N VAL A 231 8.43 -4.10 37.26
CA VAL A 231 7.26 -4.92 36.91
C VAL A 231 7.45 -5.38 35.47
N SER A 232 7.78 -6.66 35.34
CA SER A 232 7.94 -7.34 34.06
C SER A 232 6.54 -7.57 33.49
N ASN A 233 6.07 -6.64 32.67
CA ASN A 233 4.90 -6.91 31.84
C ASN A 233 5.27 -7.99 30.83
N LEU A 234 4.43 -9.02 30.78
CA LEU A 234 4.53 -10.21 29.94
C LEU A 234 4.86 -9.84 28.48
N ARG A 235 6.15 -9.88 28.17
CA ARG A 235 6.66 -9.97 26.81
C ARG A 235 6.34 -11.39 26.37
N GLU A 236 5.35 -11.56 25.50
CA GLU A 236 5.26 -12.80 24.73
C GLU A 236 6.60 -12.99 24.04
N VAL A 237 7.33 -14.01 24.48
CA VAL A 237 8.54 -14.48 23.83
C VAL A 237 8.12 -14.83 22.40
N PRO A 238 8.76 -14.29 21.36
CA PRO A 238 8.44 -14.69 19.99
C PRO A 238 8.51 -16.22 19.92
N PRO A 239 7.61 -16.90 19.19
CA PRO A 239 7.53 -18.35 19.19
C PRO A 239 8.93 -18.92 18.96
N THR A 240 9.41 -19.65 19.96
CA THR A 240 10.68 -20.37 19.86
C THR A 240 10.48 -21.39 18.74
N ILE A 241 11.13 -21.14 17.60
CA ILE A 241 11.15 -22.05 16.46
C ILE A 241 11.66 -23.40 16.99
N THR A 242 10.76 -24.36 17.16
CA THR A 242 11.12 -25.73 17.49
C THR A 242 11.98 -26.29 16.37
N ALA A 243 12.98 -27.11 16.69
CA ALA A 243 13.98 -27.62 15.76
C ALA A 243 13.43 -28.41 14.55
N SER A 244 12.12 -28.63 14.46
CA SER A 244 11.40 -29.22 13.32
C SER A 244 11.08 -28.25 12.19
N ASP A 245 11.16 -26.93 12.41
CA ASP A 245 10.62 -25.92 11.48
C ASP A 245 11.70 -25.20 10.66
N THR A 246 12.92 -25.74 10.62
CA THR A 246 13.96 -25.18 9.74
C THR A 246 13.56 -25.38 8.28
N PRO A 247 13.47 -24.31 7.47
CA PRO A 247 13.08 -24.44 6.07
C PRO A 247 14.08 -25.36 5.36
N SER A 248 13.54 -26.38 4.69
CA SER A 248 14.30 -27.34 3.89
C SER A 248 13.76 -27.37 2.47
N LEU A 249 14.58 -27.77 1.51
CA LEU A 249 14.11 -27.97 0.14
C LEU A 249 13.14 -29.16 0.09
N PRO A 250 12.07 -29.07 -0.73
CA PRO A 250 11.17 -30.21 -0.96
C PRO A 250 11.89 -31.32 -1.74
N ALA A 251 11.43 -32.56 -1.60
CA ALA A 251 12.01 -33.70 -2.34
C ALA A 251 11.65 -33.67 -3.84
N THR A 252 10.44 -33.19 -4.16
CA THR A 252 9.91 -33.06 -5.53
C THR A 252 9.21 -31.70 -5.68
N MET A 253 9.06 -31.23 -6.92
CA MET A 253 8.33 -30.00 -7.24
C MET A 253 7.50 -30.17 -8.52
N TRP A 254 6.40 -29.42 -8.61
CA TRP A 254 5.53 -29.35 -9.80
C TRP A 254 4.88 -30.68 -10.20
N GLU A 255 4.70 -31.60 -9.26
CA GLU A 255 3.84 -32.78 -9.40
C GLU A 255 2.38 -32.41 -9.12
N GLU A 256 2.16 -31.62 -8.06
CA GLU A 256 0.86 -31.07 -7.69
C GLU A 256 0.83 -29.54 -7.81
N PRO A 257 -0.33 -28.95 -8.13
CA PRO A 257 -0.49 -27.50 -8.08
C PRO A 257 -0.26 -27.00 -6.65
N TRP A 258 0.70 -26.10 -6.47
CA TRP A 258 0.90 -25.46 -5.18
C TRP A 258 -0.30 -24.57 -4.84
N GLN A 259 -0.77 -24.68 -3.60
CA GLN A 259 -1.79 -23.80 -3.03
C GLN A 259 -1.29 -23.25 -1.70
N PRO A 260 -1.44 -21.94 -1.44
CA PRO A 260 -1.10 -21.38 -0.13
C PRO A 260 -2.01 -21.98 0.94
N HIS A 261 -1.46 -22.21 2.14
CA HIS A 261 -2.15 -22.89 3.25
C HIS A 261 -3.33 -22.13 3.88
N LEU A 262 -3.74 -20.97 3.35
CA LEU A 262 -4.82 -20.13 3.90
C LEU A 262 -5.96 -19.94 2.89
N ARG A 263 -7.18 -19.82 3.40
CA ARG A 263 -8.36 -19.47 2.60
C ARG A 263 -8.26 -18.01 2.18
N VAL A 264 -8.50 -17.75 0.90
CA VAL A 264 -8.63 -16.40 0.34
C VAL A 264 -9.80 -15.69 1.03
N VAL A 265 -9.53 -14.53 1.62
CA VAL A 265 -10.48 -13.64 2.29
C VAL A 265 -10.75 -12.39 1.44
N HIS A 266 -9.80 -11.96 0.62
CA HIS A 266 -9.88 -10.76 -0.21
C HIS A 266 -9.79 -11.07 -1.70
N ASP A 267 -10.66 -10.45 -2.50
CA ASP A 267 -10.72 -10.64 -3.95
C ASP A 267 -9.53 -10.05 -4.71
N SER A 268 -8.84 -9.05 -4.13
CA SER A 268 -7.65 -8.42 -4.74
C SER A 268 -6.81 -7.67 -3.70
N PHE A 269 -5.53 -7.44 -4.03
CA PHE A 269 -4.60 -6.72 -3.16
C PHE A 269 -4.95 -5.23 -3.10
N ARG A 270 -5.14 -4.71 -1.89
CA ARG A 270 -5.38 -3.28 -1.63
C ARG A 270 -4.33 -2.76 -0.65
N GLU A 271 -3.71 -1.64 -1.00
CA GLU A 271 -2.73 -0.98 -0.16
C GLU A 271 -3.35 -0.54 1.18
N ASP A 272 -4.54 0.08 1.14
CA ASP A 272 -5.24 0.54 2.35
C ASP A 272 -5.51 -0.59 3.36
N SER A 273 -5.80 -1.82 2.90
CA SER A 273 -6.04 -2.94 3.82
C SER A 273 -4.77 -3.36 4.56
N VAL A 274 -3.60 -3.26 3.91
CA VAL A 274 -2.32 -3.52 4.57
C VAL A 274 -2.12 -2.55 5.71
N TYR A 275 -2.28 -1.25 5.46
CA TYR A 275 -2.10 -0.22 6.49
C TYR A 275 -3.11 -0.35 7.62
N LEU A 276 -4.38 -0.57 7.29
CA LEU A 276 -5.46 -0.74 8.27
C LEU A 276 -5.21 -1.95 9.20
N GLU A 277 -4.82 -3.09 8.65
CA GLU A 277 -4.59 -4.31 9.42
C GLU A 277 -3.30 -4.25 10.24
N ALA A 278 -2.21 -3.76 9.65
CA ALA A 278 -0.90 -3.64 10.31
C ALA A 278 -0.95 -2.69 11.51
N THR A 279 -1.78 -1.65 11.45
CA THR A 279 -1.90 -0.63 12.51
C THR A 279 -3.13 -0.80 13.39
N ASN A 280 -3.89 -1.89 13.21
CA ASN A 280 -5.12 -2.12 13.95
C ASN A 280 -4.89 -2.08 15.47
N GLY A 281 -5.68 -1.25 16.16
CA GLY A 281 -5.58 -1.02 17.61
C GLY A 281 -4.58 0.07 18.02
N ILE A 282 -3.92 0.74 17.07
CA ILE A 282 -2.94 1.81 17.34
C ILE A 282 -3.46 3.12 16.75
N PRO A 283 -3.38 4.25 17.49
CA PRO A 283 -3.73 5.55 16.95
C PRO A 283 -2.94 5.84 15.67
N SER A 284 -3.61 6.35 14.65
CA SER A 284 -2.95 6.77 13.40
C SER A 284 -1.88 7.81 13.72
N GLN A 285 -0.69 7.64 13.14
CA GLN A 285 0.42 8.57 13.23
C GLN A 285 0.97 8.86 11.83
N SER A 286 1.49 10.07 11.64
CA SER A 286 2.17 10.46 10.42
C SER A 286 3.64 10.05 10.46
N VAL A 287 4.13 9.48 9.38
CA VAL A 287 5.54 9.09 9.22
C VAL A 287 6.17 9.99 8.18
N LEU A 288 7.12 10.81 8.60
CA LEU A 288 7.79 11.76 7.72
C LEU A 288 9.28 11.46 7.62
N TYR A 289 9.74 11.17 6.41
CA TYR A 289 11.15 11.03 6.08
C TYR A 289 11.73 12.40 5.71
N LYS A 290 12.87 12.75 6.31
CA LYS A 290 13.36 14.14 6.32
C LYS A 290 14.82 14.25 5.91
N GLY A 291 15.14 15.29 5.14
CA GLY A 291 16.51 15.63 4.74
C GLY A 291 16.61 17.01 4.09
N GLU A 292 17.83 17.53 3.92
CA GLU A 292 18.10 18.70 3.08
C GLU A 292 18.18 18.33 1.58
N SER A 293 18.25 17.03 1.28
CA SER A 293 18.17 16.46 -0.07
C SER A 293 17.35 15.18 -0.10
N VAL A 294 17.02 14.69 -1.30
CA VAL A 294 16.31 13.41 -1.51
C VAL A 294 17.13 12.24 -0.96
N GLU A 295 18.45 12.29 -1.11
CA GLU A 295 19.40 11.28 -0.62
C GLU A 295 19.41 11.23 0.91
N GLU A 296 19.37 12.38 1.58
CA GLU A 296 19.31 12.42 3.05
C GLU A 296 17.97 11.90 3.58
N ALA A 297 16.86 12.26 2.92
CA ALA A 297 15.55 11.70 3.27
C ALA A 297 15.49 10.18 2.99
N ALA A 298 16.19 9.69 1.96
CA ALA A 298 16.35 8.27 1.70
C ALA A 298 17.18 7.56 2.80
N ASP A 299 18.20 8.21 3.35
CA ASP A 299 18.94 7.71 4.50
C ASP A 299 18.08 7.63 5.75
N ASP A 300 17.24 8.64 5.99
CA ASP A 300 16.30 8.63 7.11
C ASP A 300 15.26 7.50 6.98
N LEU A 301 14.79 7.22 5.76
CA LEU A 301 13.94 6.07 5.45
C LEU A 301 14.65 4.74 5.74
N ILE A 302 15.85 4.52 5.20
CA ILE A 302 16.63 3.29 5.41
C ILE A 302 16.92 3.09 6.91
N LYS A 303 17.33 4.15 7.60
CA LYS A 303 17.61 4.13 9.05
C LYS A 303 16.37 3.80 9.85
N THR A 304 15.21 4.34 9.47
CA THR A 304 13.93 4.03 10.13
C THR A 304 13.55 2.56 9.97
N ILE A 305 13.71 1.99 8.77
CA ILE A 305 13.48 0.57 8.53
C ILE A 305 14.48 -0.28 9.32
N GLY A 306 15.75 0.10 9.36
CA GLY A 306 16.78 -0.61 10.13
C GLY A 306 16.48 -0.65 11.63
N ARG A 307 15.91 0.43 12.18
CA ARG A 307 15.40 0.45 13.55
C ARG A 307 14.22 -0.51 13.75
N CYS A 308 13.26 -0.54 12.82
CA CYS A 308 12.16 -1.51 12.86
C CYS A 308 12.65 -2.96 12.83
N VAL A 309 13.70 -3.25 12.06
CA VAL A 309 14.35 -4.57 12.04
C VAL A 309 14.90 -4.93 13.43
N ASP A 310 15.60 -4.00 14.07
CA ASP A 310 16.20 -4.21 15.39
C ASP A 310 15.13 -4.43 16.47
N GLU A 311 14.06 -3.64 16.42
CA GLU A 311 12.92 -3.71 17.33
C GLU A 311 12.03 -4.93 17.07
N GLY A 312 12.05 -5.45 15.83
CA GLY A 312 11.14 -6.50 15.39
C GLY A 312 9.69 -6.02 15.23
N ASP A 313 9.50 -4.72 14.98
CA ASP A 313 8.19 -4.08 14.85
C ASP A 313 8.17 -3.06 13.70
N PHE A 314 7.42 -3.38 12.65
CA PHE A 314 7.25 -2.53 11.47
C PHE A 314 5.98 -1.69 11.50
N THR A 315 5.20 -1.73 12.59
CA THR A 315 3.93 -0.99 12.68
C THR A 315 4.13 0.50 12.38
N GLY A 316 5.22 1.09 12.88
CA GLY A 316 5.54 2.49 12.68
C GLY A 316 5.81 2.91 11.24
N VAL A 317 6.24 2.00 10.36
CA VAL A 317 6.46 2.29 8.92
C VAL A 317 5.29 1.83 8.05
N LEU A 318 4.24 1.29 8.65
CA LEU A 318 3.02 0.82 8.00
C LEU A 318 1.81 1.67 8.37
N PHE A 319 2.01 2.88 8.87
CA PHE A 319 0.95 3.89 8.89
C PHE A 319 0.60 4.34 7.46
N GLU A 320 -0.67 4.64 7.22
CA GLU A 320 -1.17 5.10 5.93
C GLU A 320 -0.64 6.50 5.57
N ASP A 321 -0.55 7.39 6.57
CA ASP A 321 -0.05 8.75 6.39
C ASP A 321 1.48 8.77 6.39
N GLN A 322 2.07 8.53 5.21
CA GLN A 322 3.50 8.60 4.98
C GLN A 322 3.83 9.77 4.07
N GLY A 323 4.90 10.50 4.38
CA GLY A 323 5.36 11.60 3.56
C GLY A 323 6.88 11.74 3.58
N ALA A 324 7.39 12.54 2.65
CA ALA A 324 8.77 12.98 2.65
C ALA A 324 8.80 14.52 2.61
N VAL A 325 9.79 15.09 3.28
CA VAL A 325 9.99 16.54 3.37
C VAL A 325 11.44 16.85 3.08
N ILE A 326 11.67 17.71 2.09
CA ILE A 326 12.98 18.28 1.80
C ILE A 326 13.03 19.69 2.37
N TYR A 327 14.03 19.95 3.21
CA TYR A 327 14.29 21.27 3.78
C TYR A 327 15.23 22.07 2.89
N ARG A 328 15.09 23.40 2.91
CA ARG A 328 16.10 24.26 2.29
C ARG A 328 17.39 24.19 3.11
N PRO A 329 18.57 23.98 2.47
CA PRO A 329 19.84 23.80 3.16
C PRO A 329 20.12 24.87 4.21
N GLY A 330 20.54 24.45 5.40
CA GLY A 330 20.85 25.36 6.52
C GLY A 330 19.63 26.04 7.14
N THR A 331 18.41 25.67 6.76
CA THR A 331 17.16 26.20 7.32
C THR A 331 16.19 25.06 7.66
N ARG A 332 15.19 25.32 8.50
CA ARG A 332 14.07 24.39 8.75
C ARG A 332 12.84 24.68 7.88
N THR A 333 13.02 25.47 6.81
CA THR A 333 11.91 25.81 5.91
C THR A 333 11.71 24.70 4.89
N ILE A 334 10.46 24.30 4.67
CA ILE A 334 10.12 23.25 3.71
C ILE A 334 10.36 23.77 2.30
N LEU A 335 11.21 23.10 1.55
CA LEU A 335 11.44 23.35 0.13
C LEU A 335 10.44 22.57 -0.72
N SER A 336 10.25 21.28 -0.41
CA SER A 336 9.32 20.41 -1.13
C SER A 336 8.77 19.30 -0.23
N SER A 337 7.56 18.83 -0.55
CA SER A 337 6.90 17.73 0.15
C SER A 337 5.78 17.10 -0.70
N GLY A 338 5.33 15.91 -0.30
CA GLY A 338 4.20 15.20 -0.91
C GLY A 338 4.58 13.88 -1.57
N ASP A 339 3.59 13.22 -2.19
CA ASP A 339 3.74 11.86 -2.73
C ASP A 339 4.80 11.75 -3.84
N GLY A 340 4.99 12.82 -4.62
CA GLY A 340 6.05 12.89 -5.64
C GLY A 340 7.44 12.76 -5.02
N VAL A 341 7.71 13.58 -4.01
CA VAL A 341 8.96 13.53 -3.23
C VAL A 341 9.11 12.17 -2.54
N LEU A 342 8.03 11.62 -2.00
CA LEU A 342 8.08 10.30 -1.37
C LEU A 342 8.52 9.23 -2.38
N ARG A 343 8.02 9.25 -3.62
CA ARG A 343 8.45 8.30 -4.67
C ARG A 343 9.92 8.47 -5.04
N GLU A 344 10.41 9.70 -5.11
CA GLU A 344 11.83 10.00 -5.34
C GLU A 344 12.69 9.46 -4.20
N VAL A 345 12.30 9.67 -2.94
CA VAL A 345 12.97 9.14 -1.75
C VAL A 345 13.00 7.61 -1.76
N PHE A 346 11.90 6.96 -2.11
CA PHE A 346 11.87 5.49 -2.29
C PHE A 346 12.77 5.04 -3.43
N HIS A 347 12.85 5.79 -4.53
CA HIS A 347 13.75 5.45 -5.63
C HIS A 347 15.23 5.58 -5.22
N ALA A 348 15.61 6.72 -4.62
CA ALA A 348 16.96 6.97 -4.14
C ALA A 348 17.39 5.95 -3.08
N ALA A 349 16.50 5.60 -2.13
CA ALA A 349 16.77 4.56 -1.14
C ALA A 349 17.04 3.20 -1.79
N HIS A 350 16.31 2.85 -2.85
CA HIS A 350 16.52 1.60 -3.57
C HIS A 350 17.86 1.57 -4.30
N LYS A 351 18.16 2.63 -5.06
CA LYS A 351 19.45 2.81 -5.73
C LYS A 351 20.60 2.67 -4.74
N LYS A 352 20.52 3.39 -3.61
CA LYS A 352 21.53 3.33 -2.54
C LYS A 352 21.70 1.94 -1.95
N LEU A 353 20.62 1.23 -1.64
CA LEU A 353 20.68 -0.13 -1.12
C LEU A 353 21.33 -1.09 -2.12
N LEU A 354 21.04 -0.95 -3.42
CA LEU A 354 21.60 -1.79 -4.47
C LEU A 354 23.06 -1.50 -4.78
N GLU A 355 23.48 -0.22 -4.80
CA GLU A 355 24.83 0.19 -5.19
C GLU A 355 25.83 0.18 -4.03
N THR A 356 25.41 0.60 -2.83
CA THR A 356 26.33 0.77 -1.69
C THR A 356 26.46 -0.52 -0.88
N THR A 357 25.33 -1.13 -0.53
CA THR A 357 25.32 -2.32 0.33
C THR A 357 25.10 -3.60 -0.46
N GLY A 358 24.34 -3.53 -1.55
CA GLY A 358 23.93 -4.64 -2.39
C GLY A 358 25.07 -5.53 -2.85
N PRO A 359 26.21 -5.01 -3.37
CA PRO A 359 27.28 -5.87 -3.90
C PRO A 359 27.92 -6.79 -2.86
N GLN A 360 27.69 -6.52 -1.57
CA GLN A 360 28.18 -7.36 -0.48
C GLN A 360 27.34 -8.64 -0.33
N TRP A 361 26.05 -8.62 -0.70
CA TRP A 361 25.10 -9.72 -0.44
C TRP A 361 24.13 -10.02 -1.60
N LEU A 362 24.31 -9.35 -2.74
CA LEU A 362 23.66 -9.65 -4.01
C LEU A 362 24.69 -9.89 -5.11
N THR A 363 24.32 -10.75 -6.05
CA THR A 363 25.07 -11.00 -7.28
C THR A 363 24.09 -11.15 -8.43
N PRO A 364 24.44 -10.67 -9.64
CA PRO A 364 23.73 -11.06 -10.86
C PRO A 364 23.73 -12.58 -11.00
N ARG A 365 22.58 -13.15 -11.40
CA ARG A 365 22.41 -14.57 -11.71
C ARG A 365 21.74 -14.73 -13.08
N LEU A 366 20.57 -15.34 -13.13
CA LEU A 366 19.82 -15.59 -14.34
C LEU A 366 19.24 -14.28 -14.88
N ASP A 367 19.32 -14.09 -16.20
CA ASP A 367 18.79 -12.91 -16.90
C ASP A 367 19.26 -11.58 -16.28
N GLU A 368 20.49 -11.55 -15.75
CA GLU A 368 21.12 -10.42 -15.07
C GLU A 368 20.37 -9.93 -13.80
N LYS A 369 19.39 -10.70 -13.31
CA LYS A 369 18.66 -10.39 -12.08
C LYS A 369 19.53 -10.62 -10.86
N LEU A 370 19.36 -9.76 -9.86
CA LEU A 370 20.10 -9.80 -8.61
C LEU A 370 19.46 -10.81 -7.65
N SER A 371 20.28 -11.71 -7.14
CA SER A 371 19.89 -12.70 -6.12
C SER A 371 20.97 -12.82 -5.05
N MET A 372 20.74 -13.62 -4.01
CA MET A 372 21.60 -13.66 -2.83
C MET A 372 23.02 -14.15 -3.16
N LEU A 373 23.99 -13.38 -2.68
CA LEU A 373 25.40 -13.75 -2.62
C LEU A 373 25.70 -14.22 -1.20
N PHE A 374 26.25 -15.43 -1.07
CA PHE A 374 26.55 -16.03 0.22
C PHE A 374 28.05 -16.07 0.50
N ILE A 375 28.42 -15.85 1.75
CA ILE A 375 29.79 -16.09 2.22
C ILE A 375 29.88 -17.57 2.61
N ARG A 376 30.56 -18.37 1.79
CA ARG A 376 30.87 -19.78 2.10
C ARG A 376 31.85 -19.83 3.28
N SER A 377 31.36 -19.89 4.51
CA SER A 377 32.22 -20.13 5.67
C SER A 377 32.06 -21.55 6.15
N GLN A 378 33.02 -22.41 5.78
CA GLN A 378 33.10 -23.81 6.21
C GLN A 378 33.25 -23.98 7.75
N GLY A 379 33.28 -22.89 8.53
CA GLY A 379 33.45 -22.93 10.00
C GLY A 379 32.48 -22.09 10.83
N LEU A 380 31.62 -21.24 10.23
CA LEU A 380 30.70 -20.35 10.98
C LEU A 380 29.28 -20.90 11.16
N GLY A 381 28.97 -22.09 10.62
CA GLY A 381 27.66 -22.75 10.74
C GLY A 381 27.18 -22.99 12.18
N GLN A 382 28.05 -22.78 13.19
CA GLN A 382 27.73 -22.90 14.61
C GLN A 382 27.46 -21.56 15.33
N GLN A 383 27.72 -20.39 14.73
CA GLN A 383 27.35 -19.11 15.34
C GLN A 383 25.92 -18.71 14.91
N ARG A 384 24.93 -19.54 15.27
CA ARG A 384 23.51 -19.29 15.00
C ARG A 384 22.93 -18.07 15.74
N ASN A 385 23.71 -17.42 16.62
CA ASN A 385 23.18 -16.54 17.66
C ASN A 385 23.62 -15.07 17.58
N VAL A 386 24.40 -14.66 16.57
CA VAL A 386 24.78 -13.24 16.42
C VAL A 386 24.30 -12.70 15.08
N PHE A 387 23.21 -11.94 15.13
CA PHE A 387 22.73 -11.14 14.00
C PHE A 387 23.75 -10.02 13.77
N GLY A 388 24.67 -10.22 12.83
CA GLY A 388 25.72 -9.27 12.54
C GLY A 388 25.22 -8.08 11.70
N PRO A 389 26.09 -7.08 11.46
CA PRO A 389 25.79 -5.94 10.59
C PRO A 389 25.30 -6.36 9.20
N ARG A 390 25.85 -7.47 8.66
CA ARG A 390 25.43 -8.06 7.38
C ARG A 390 23.97 -8.52 7.41
N GLN A 391 23.59 -9.35 8.38
CA GLN A 391 22.22 -9.86 8.48
C GLN A 391 21.22 -8.72 8.72
N ARG A 392 21.60 -7.70 9.51
CA ARG A 392 20.80 -6.48 9.68
C ARG A 392 20.60 -5.73 8.36
N ALA A 393 21.65 -5.57 7.55
CA ALA A 393 21.55 -4.92 6.25
C ALA A 393 20.63 -5.70 5.28
N ILE A 394 20.78 -7.03 5.22
CA ILE A 394 19.93 -7.91 4.40
C ILE A 394 18.45 -7.81 4.84
N ALA A 395 18.18 -7.88 6.15
CA ALA A 395 16.83 -7.75 6.70
C ALA A 395 16.23 -6.36 6.41
N THR A 396 17.05 -5.30 6.48
CA THR A 396 16.62 -3.94 6.17
C THR A 396 16.25 -3.81 4.69
N ALA A 397 17.08 -4.34 3.79
CA ALA A 397 16.82 -4.26 2.35
C ALA A 397 15.58 -5.04 1.94
N THR A 398 15.39 -6.25 2.47
CA THR A 398 14.23 -7.10 2.18
C THR A 398 12.92 -6.57 2.78
N ALA A 399 12.98 -5.93 3.95
CA ALA A 399 11.85 -5.17 4.49
C ALA A 399 11.50 -3.99 3.57
N PHE A 400 12.51 -3.25 3.12
CA PHE A 400 12.32 -2.15 2.18
C PHE A 400 11.70 -2.60 0.84
N TRP A 401 12.14 -3.74 0.29
CA TRP A 401 11.53 -4.32 -0.92
C TRP A 401 10.06 -4.68 -0.70
N SER A 402 9.73 -5.24 0.46
CA SER A 402 8.34 -5.56 0.80
C SER A 402 7.47 -4.29 0.91
N LEU A 403 8.01 -3.21 1.50
CA LEU A 403 7.37 -1.90 1.51
C LEU A 403 7.17 -1.32 0.09
N ARG A 404 8.15 -1.48 -0.79
CA ARG A 404 8.01 -1.09 -2.21
C ARG A 404 6.87 -1.85 -2.89
N LEU A 405 6.77 -3.17 -2.68
CA LEU A 405 5.70 -3.99 -3.24
C LEU A 405 4.33 -3.55 -2.73
N ILE A 406 4.20 -3.23 -1.43
CA ILE A 406 2.95 -2.68 -0.85
C ILE A 406 2.54 -1.39 -1.56
N LYS A 407 3.49 -0.50 -1.84
CA LYS A 407 3.27 0.76 -2.58
C LYS A 407 3.12 0.59 -4.10
N GLY A 408 3.09 -0.66 -4.60
CA GLY A 408 2.96 -0.92 -6.04
C GLY A 408 4.20 -0.56 -6.86
N LEU A 409 5.36 -0.42 -6.22
CA LEU A 409 6.63 -0.10 -6.86
C LEU A 409 7.41 -1.39 -7.17
N ALA A 410 7.97 -1.49 -8.36
CA ALA A 410 8.86 -2.59 -8.72
C ALA A 410 10.13 -2.61 -7.85
N VAL A 411 10.68 -3.81 -7.66
CA VAL A 411 11.96 -4.06 -6.96
C VAL A 411 13.06 -4.46 -7.93
N ASP A 412 12.90 -4.15 -9.23
CA ASP A 412 13.89 -4.41 -10.27
C ASP A 412 15.23 -3.70 -9.94
N PRO A 413 16.39 -4.38 -10.12
CA PRO A 413 16.62 -5.65 -10.80
C PRO A 413 16.64 -6.90 -9.89
N VAL A 414 16.04 -6.87 -8.70
CA VAL A 414 15.97 -8.04 -7.81
C VAL A 414 15.12 -9.14 -8.45
N ASP A 415 15.63 -10.38 -8.38
CA ASP A 415 15.00 -11.56 -8.97
C ASP A 415 13.59 -11.79 -8.41
N PRO A 416 12.54 -11.84 -9.26
CA PRO A 416 11.17 -12.09 -8.83
C PRO A 416 11.01 -13.44 -8.09
N GLY A 417 11.78 -14.47 -8.46
CA GLY A 417 11.79 -15.76 -7.81
C GLY A 417 12.32 -15.71 -6.38
N LEU A 418 13.35 -14.89 -6.12
CA LEU A 418 13.82 -14.63 -4.75
C LEU A 418 12.72 -13.99 -3.91
N ILE A 419 12.06 -12.96 -4.43
CA ILE A 419 10.97 -12.27 -3.74
C ILE A 419 9.79 -13.21 -3.47
N GLN A 420 9.39 -14.00 -4.47
CA GLN A 420 8.33 -15.00 -4.36
C GLN A 420 8.65 -16.04 -3.28
N PHE A 421 9.89 -16.51 -3.22
CA PHE A 421 10.37 -17.43 -2.20
C PHE A 421 10.30 -16.83 -0.79
N LEU A 422 10.79 -15.59 -0.60
CA LEU A 422 10.80 -14.92 0.70
C LEU A 422 9.38 -14.60 1.20
N LEU A 423 8.48 -14.16 0.32
CA LEU A 423 7.10 -13.83 0.68
C LEU A 423 6.22 -15.05 1.01
N ASN A 424 6.72 -16.27 0.74
CA ASN A 424 6.03 -17.52 1.03
C ASN A 424 6.72 -18.33 2.14
N ASP A 425 7.32 -17.65 3.13
CA ASP A 425 8.04 -18.25 4.25
C ASP A 425 9.13 -19.24 3.80
N CYS A 426 9.85 -18.91 2.72
CA CYS A 426 10.88 -19.78 2.14
C CYS A 426 10.34 -21.13 1.61
N ASP A 427 9.06 -21.22 1.23
CA ASP A 427 8.53 -22.37 0.50
C ASP A 427 8.85 -22.27 -0.99
N LEU A 428 9.81 -23.06 -1.45
CA LEU A 428 10.22 -23.09 -2.85
C LEU A 428 9.11 -23.54 -3.80
N ARG A 429 8.12 -24.30 -3.32
CA ARG A 429 6.98 -24.74 -4.13
C ARG A 429 6.11 -23.58 -4.62
N SER A 430 6.23 -22.40 -4.00
CA SER A 430 5.61 -21.16 -4.45
C SER A 430 6.11 -20.66 -5.81
N ILE A 431 7.28 -21.12 -6.26
CA ILE A 431 7.81 -20.86 -7.61
C ILE A 431 7.19 -21.89 -8.55
N THR A 432 6.05 -21.53 -9.16
CA THR A 432 5.26 -22.42 -10.02
C THR A 432 5.79 -22.50 -11.46
N PRO A 433 5.39 -23.51 -12.26
CA PRO A 433 5.75 -23.56 -13.69
C PRO A 433 5.34 -22.31 -14.45
N ARG A 434 4.15 -21.76 -14.12
CA ARG A 434 3.61 -20.54 -14.73
C ARG A 434 4.47 -19.32 -14.38
N PHE A 435 4.83 -19.19 -13.12
CA PHE A 435 5.71 -18.12 -12.64
C PHE A 435 7.04 -18.14 -13.39
N MET A 436 7.66 -19.31 -13.50
CA MET A 436 8.93 -19.45 -14.21
C MET A 436 8.80 -19.15 -15.72
N ALA A 437 7.70 -19.56 -16.36
CA ALA A 437 7.44 -19.24 -17.76
C ALA A 437 7.27 -17.73 -18.01
N GLU A 438 6.76 -16.99 -17.02
CA GLU A 438 6.53 -15.55 -17.11
C GLU A 438 7.83 -14.75 -16.93
N TYR A 439 8.63 -15.08 -15.92
CA TYR A 439 9.81 -14.28 -15.57
C TYR A 439 11.12 -14.81 -16.16
N HIS A 440 11.22 -16.11 -16.41
CA HIS A 440 12.44 -16.78 -16.87
C HIS A 440 12.12 -17.86 -17.94
N PRO A 441 11.52 -17.48 -19.09
CA PRO A 441 11.04 -18.44 -20.10
C PRO A 441 12.16 -19.34 -20.66
N GLY A 442 13.38 -18.80 -20.79
CA GLY A 442 14.54 -19.58 -21.22
C GLY A 442 14.88 -20.69 -20.22
N PHE A 443 14.95 -20.36 -18.93
CA PHE A 443 15.21 -21.34 -17.88
C PHE A 443 14.06 -22.34 -17.71
N LYS A 444 12.80 -21.91 -17.87
CA LYS A 444 11.65 -22.82 -17.92
C LYS A 444 11.81 -23.90 -18.99
N THR A 445 12.31 -23.52 -20.17
CA THR A 445 12.57 -24.47 -21.26
C THR A 445 13.62 -25.52 -20.85
N VAL A 446 14.69 -25.09 -20.15
CA VAL A 446 15.71 -26.00 -19.61
C VAL A 446 15.13 -26.96 -18.56
N LEU A 447 14.27 -26.45 -17.68
CA LEU A 447 13.58 -27.24 -16.65
C LEU A 447 12.62 -28.28 -17.26
N ASP A 448 11.90 -27.91 -18.31
CA ASP A 448 11.02 -28.83 -19.04
C ASP A 448 11.82 -29.92 -19.76
N ALA A 449 12.95 -29.57 -20.38
CA ALA A 449 13.86 -30.53 -20.99
C ALA A 449 14.43 -31.52 -19.97
N TRP A 450 14.84 -31.04 -18.79
CA TRP A 450 15.28 -31.91 -17.69
C TRP A 450 14.20 -32.91 -17.29
N ARG A 451 12.97 -32.44 -17.02
CA ARG A 451 11.86 -33.32 -16.65
C ARG A 451 11.51 -34.32 -17.75
N LEU A 452 11.54 -33.90 -19.01
CA LEU A 452 11.23 -34.76 -20.16
C LEU A 452 12.27 -35.88 -20.33
N ALA A 453 13.54 -35.60 -20.08
CA ALA A 453 14.58 -36.63 -20.10
C ALA A 453 14.33 -37.71 -19.04
N GLY A 454 13.82 -37.34 -17.86
CA GLY A 454 13.62 -38.28 -16.76
C GLY A 454 14.96 -38.82 -16.21
N PRO A 455 14.95 -39.82 -15.30
CA PRO A 455 16.16 -40.30 -14.64
C PRO A 455 17.14 -41.00 -15.60
N MET A 456 16.62 -41.70 -16.62
CA MET A 456 17.41 -42.52 -17.54
C MET A 456 17.61 -41.87 -18.93
N GLY A 457 17.01 -40.71 -19.18
CA GLY A 457 17.14 -40.04 -20.48
C GLY A 457 18.41 -39.24 -20.64
N ASN A 458 18.64 -38.82 -21.88
CA ASN A 458 19.78 -38.02 -22.26
C ASN A 458 19.62 -36.58 -21.75
N VAL A 459 20.60 -36.11 -20.99
CA VAL A 459 20.67 -34.74 -20.44
C VAL A 459 21.81 -33.92 -21.02
N ASN A 460 22.48 -34.42 -22.06
CA ASN A 460 23.59 -33.74 -22.73
C ASN A 460 23.12 -32.62 -23.69
N GLU A 461 21.98 -32.01 -23.40
CA GLU A 461 21.48 -30.85 -24.15
C GLU A 461 22.24 -29.59 -23.69
N PRO A 462 22.64 -28.69 -24.61
CA PRO A 462 23.46 -27.53 -24.27
C PRO A 462 22.88 -26.67 -23.14
N GLY A 463 21.55 -26.49 -23.08
CA GLY A 463 20.89 -25.72 -22.03
C GLY A 463 21.06 -26.35 -20.64
N ILE A 464 20.89 -27.67 -20.52
CA ILE A 464 21.05 -28.40 -19.26
C ILE A 464 22.52 -28.40 -18.83
N VAL A 465 23.44 -28.67 -19.77
CA VAL A 465 24.88 -28.69 -19.51
C VAL A 465 25.37 -27.33 -18.99
N ASN A 466 24.99 -26.24 -19.66
CA ASN A 466 25.36 -24.90 -19.23
C ASN A 466 24.77 -24.56 -17.85
N GLN A 467 23.50 -24.92 -17.61
CA GLN A 467 22.85 -24.68 -16.34
C GLN A 467 23.57 -25.36 -15.16
N LEU A 468 23.92 -26.64 -15.31
CA LEU A 468 24.66 -27.39 -14.28
C LEU A 468 26.07 -26.84 -14.08
N ALA A 469 26.77 -26.48 -15.15
CA ALA A 469 28.11 -25.92 -15.08
C ALA A 469 28.10 -24.55 -14.37
N THR A 470 27.17 -23.66 -14.73
CA THR A 470 27.13 -22.27 -14.24
C THR A 470 26.65 -22.15 -12.80
N PHE A 471 25.62 -22.89 -12.40
CA PHE A 471 24.97 -22.69 -11.08
C PHE A 471 25.23 -23.80 -10.07
N HIS A 472 25.69 -24.98 -10.51
CA HIS A 472 25.92 -26.13 -9.64
C HIS A 472 27.39 -26.53 -9.53
N ASP A 473 28.27 -25.96 -10.34
CA ASP A 473 29.66 -26.40 -10.47
C ASP A 473 29.76 -27.90 -10.81
N LEU A 474 28.78 -28.43 -11.56
CA LEU A 474 28.67 -29.85 -11.91
C LEU A 474 28.94 -30.08 -13.41
N GLU A 475 29.75 -31.09 -13.70
CA GLU A 475 29.88 -31.63 -15.05
C GLU A 475 28.77 -32.64 -15.34
N ILE A 476 28.28 -32.67 -16.59
CA ILE A 476 27.14 -33.53 -16.98
C ILE A 476 27.37 -35.02 -16.71
N ARG A 477 28.63 -35.48 -16.77
CA ARG A 477 28.99 -36.88 -16.46
C ARG A 477 28.71 -37.28 -15.01
N ALA A 478 28.73 -36.32 -14.09
CA ALA A 478 28.44 -36.58 -12.67
C ALA A 478 26.97 -36.97 -12.43
N VAL A 479 26.07 -36.63 -13.36
CA VAL A 479 24.62 -36.89 -13.25
C VAL A 479 24.12 -37.96 -14.23
N ALA A 480 25.03 -38.64 -14.94
CA ALA A 480 24.67 -39.64 -15.94
C ALA A 480 24.03 -40.91 -15.35
N GLY A 481 24.39 -41.29 -14.11
CA GLY A 481 23.87 -42.47 -13.42
C GLY A 481 22.80 -42.17 -12.35
N ARG A 482 22.07 -41.07 -12.51
CA ARG A 482 21.05 -40.62 -11.53
C ARG A 482 19.85 -41.58 -11.47
N ASP A 483 19.32 -41.81 -10.27
CA ASP A 483 18.03 -42.43 -10.07
C ASP A 483 16.90 -41.38 -10.04
N GLN A 484 15.65 -41.82 -9.85
CA GLN A 484 14.49 -40.91 -9.82
C GLN A 484 14.63 -39.87 -8.70
N GLN A 485 15.02 -40.29 -7.50
CA GLN A 485 15.17 -39.38 -6.36
C GLN A 485 16.24 -38.32 -6.60
N THR A 486 17.38 -38.71 -7.16
CA THR A 486 18.47 -37.78 -7.52
C THR A 486 18.03 -36.85 -8.64
N HIS A 487 17.28 -37.35 -9.63
CA HIS A 487 16.78 -36.56 -10.75
C HIS A 487 15.80 -35.47 -10.28
N ASP A 488 14.86 -35.81 -9.39
CA ASP A 488 13.89 -34.87 -8.84
C ASP A 488 14.55 -33.90 -7.84
N GLY A 489 15.48 -34.39 -7.02
CA GLY A 489 16.25 -33.55 -6.11
C GLY A 489 17.08 -32.49 -6.84
N LEU A 490 17.75 -32.87 -7.94
CA LEU A 490 18.49 -31.93 -8.79
C LEU A 490 17.57 -30.92 -9.47
N PHE A 491 16.36 -31.34 -9.87
CA PHE A 491 15.37 -30.43 -10.43
C PHE A 491 14.99 -29.32 -9.43
N VAL A 492 14.73 -29.69 -8.18
CA VAL A 492 14.46 -28.74 -7.09
C VAL A 492 15.66 -27.83 -6.85
N GLU A 493 16.87 -28.41 -6.82
CA GLU A 493 18.10 -27.67 -6.62
C GLU A 493 18.38 -26.69 -7.76
N MET A 494 18.05 -27.03 -9.01
CA MET A 494 18.19 -26.15 -10.17
C MET A 494 17.36 -24.89 -9.98
N ILE A 495 16.10 -25.02 -9.56
CA ILE A 495 15.25 -23.86 -9.28
C ILE A 495 15.85 -23.03 -8.13
N TYR A 496 16.20 -23.68 -7.02
CA TYR A 496 16.69 -23.01 -5.83
C TYR A 496 17.99 -22.23 -6.07
N ARG A 497 19.01 -22.87 -6.65
CA ARG A 497 20.33 -22.24 -6.85
C ARG A 497 20.32 -21.13 -7.88
N THR A 498 19.40 -21.20 -8.82
CA THR A 498 19.26 -20.18 -9.87
C THR A 498 18.57 -18.94 -9.32
N GLN A 499 17.51 -19.12 -8.53
CA GLN A 499 16.63 -18.03 -8.07
C GLN A 499 17.08 -17.45 -6.74
N VAL A 500 17.64 -18.26 -5.83
CA VAL A 500 18.02 -17.85 -4.46
C VAL A 500 19.53 -17.90 -4.29
N GLY A 501 20.15 -19.05 -4.54
CA GLY A 501 21.61 -19.21 -4.55
C GLY A 501 22.10 -20.48 -3.87
N SER A 502 23.40 -20.53 -3.55
CA SER A 502 24.09 -21.81 -3.29
C SER A 502 23.93 -22.37 -1.87
N GLU A 503 23.54 -21.55 -0.90
CA GLU A 503 23.42 -21.96 0.51
C GLU A 503 21.99 -22.39 0.85
N PRO A 504 21.78 -23.34 1.79
CA PRO A 504 20.45 -23.87 2.09
C PRO A 504 19.50 -22.82 2.68
N PRO A 505 18.17 -23.05 2.64
CA PRO A 505 17.19 -22.10 3.18
C PRO A 505 17.37 -21.77 4.66
N SER A 506 17.99 -22.68 5.43
CA SER A 506 18.33 -22.48 6.84
C SER A 506 19.55 -21.57 7.07
N HIS A 507 20.21 -21.10 6.01
CA HIS A 507 21.36 -20.21 6.12
C HIS A 507 20.96 -18.87 6.75
N ILE A 508 21.83 -18.33 7.62
CA ILE A 508 21.53 -17.12 8.42
C ILE A 508 21.13 -15.90 7.58
N ASP A 509 21.71 -15.76 6.38
CA ASP A 509 21.37 -14.67 5.46
C ASP A 509 19.96 -14.85 4.85
N VAL A 510 19.53 -16.09 4.58
CA VAL A 510 18.17 -16.36 4.09
C VAL A 510 17.15 -16.12 5.20
N VAL A 511 17.46 -16.56 6.43
CA VAL A 511 16.62 -16.30 7.60
C VAL A 511 16.49 -14.80 7.87
N ALA A 512 17.58 -14.04 7.74
CA ALA A 512 17.56 -12.59 7.87
C ALA A 512 16.72 -11.92 6.77
N ALA A 513 16.86 -12.37 5.52
CA ALA A 513 16.05 -11.91 4.40
C ALA A 513 14.55 -12.18 4.62
N ALA A 514 14.19 -13.39 5.05
CA ALA A 514 12.82 -13.75 5.35
C ALA A 514 12.25 -12.89 6.49
N ARG A 515 13.03 -12.69 7.58
CA ARG A 515 12.63 -11.83 8.70
C ARG A 515 12.29 -10.41 8.25
N GLY A 516 13.08 -9.83 7.36
CA GLY A 516 12.80 -8.52 6.78
C GLY A 516 11.53 -8.52 5.94
N ALA A 517 11.39 -9.49 5.05
CA ALA A 517 10.24 -9.60 4.14
C ALA A 517 8.89 -9.79 4.86
N HIS A 518 8.90 -10.34 6.08
CA HIS A 518 7.68 -10.56 6.86
C HIS A 518 6.99 -9.28 7.35
N LEU A 519 7.74 -8.18 7.52
CA LEU A 519 7.23 -6.91 8.09
C LEU A 519 6.36 -7.13 9.34
N ALA A 520 6.87 -7.88 10.31
CA ALA A 520 6.10 -8.24 11.50
C ALA A 520 5.69 -7.00 12.31
N CYS A 521 4.42 -6.95 12.71
CA CYS A 521 3.86 -5.89 13.55
C CYS A 521 3.57 -6.40 14.96
N ARG A 522 3.53 -5.47 15.92
CA ARG A 522 3.26 -5.79 17.34
C ARG A 522 1.93 -6.49 17.61
N ASN A 523 0.95 -6.35 16.71
CA ASN A 523 -0.36 -6.99 16.81
C ASN A 523 -0.38 -8.41 16.22
N GLY A 524 0.78 -8.97 15.85
CA GLY A 524 0.91 -10.31 15.26
C GLY A 524 0.62 -10.38 13.76
N TRP A 525 0.28 -9.25 13.13
CA TRP A 525 0.17 -9.12 11.68
C TRP A 525 1.54 -9.29 11.02
N THR A 526 1.56 -9.98 9.87
CA THR A 526 2.73 -10.05 8.99
C THR A 526 2.27 -9.91 7.56
N PHE A 527 3.14 -9.35 6.72
CA PHE A 527 2.83 -9.16 5.31
C PHE A 527 2.62 -10.48 4.57
N THR A 528 3.40 -11.51 4.89
CA THR A 528 3.26 -12.85 4.30
C THR A 528 1.90 -13.49 4.62
N LYS A 529 1.38 -13.31 5.85
CA LYS A 529 0.03 -13.76 6.22
C LYS A 529 -1.05 -12.99 5.45
N HIS A 530 -0.89 -11.68 5.30
CA HIS A 530 -1.81 -10.86 4.52
C HIS A 530 -1.87 -11.32 3.06
N LEU A 531 -0.71 -11.51 2.40
CA LEU A 531 -0.68 -11.96 1.01
C LEU A 531 -1.38 -13.30 0.78
N ARG A 532 -1.25 -14.25 1.70
CA ARG A 532 -1.96 -15.54 1.60
C ARG A 532 -3.48 -15.43 1.74
N SER A 533 -3.99 -14.34 2.30
CA SER A 533 -5.42 -14.05 2.38
C SER A 533 -5.97 -13.34 1.14
N VAL A 534 -5.11 -12.96 0.19
CA VAL A 534 -5.49 -12.22 -1.03
C VAL A 534 -5.53 -13.16 -2.24
N ALA A 535 -6.53 -13.00 -3.11
CA ALA A 535 -6.64 -13.77 -4.34
C ALA A 535 -5.40 -13.58 -5.24
N GLY A 536 -4.83 -14.70 -5.69
CA GLY A 536 -3.59 -14.72 -6.47
C GLY A 536 -2.31 -14.48 -5.66
N GLY A 537 -2.43 -14.09 -4.38
CA GLY A 537 -1.34 -13.99 -3.41
C GLY A 537 -0.17 -13.12 -3.86
N SER A 538 1.04 -13.56 -3.51
CA SER A 538 2.29 -12.87 -3.84
C SER A 538 2.57 -12.82 -5.35
N ASP A 539 2.19 -13.85 -6.13
CA ASP A 539 2.38 -13.88 -7.60
C ASP A 539 1.61 -12.74 -8.26
N ALA A 540 0.33 -12.56 -7.91
CA ALA A 540 -0.47 -11.46 -8.43
C ALA A 540 0.10 -10.08 -8.04
N LEU A 541 0.63 -9.94 -6.82
CA LEU A 541 1.27 -8.69 -6.39
C LEU A 541 2.56 -8.42 -7.17
N ILE A 542 3.47 -9.39 -7.27
CA ILE A 542 4.74 -9.28 -8.00
C ILE A 542 4.44 -8.94 -9.47
N ARG A 543 3.49 -9.62 -10.10
CA ARG A 543 3.05 -9.28 -11.47
C ARG A 543 2.58 -7.85 -11.58
N ARG A 544 1.72 -7.40 -10.67
CA ARG A 544 1.21 -6.03 -10.65
C ARG A 544 2.34 -5.01 -10.48
N THR A 545 3.31 -5.27 -9.61
CA THR A 545 4.43 -4.36 -9.36
C THR A 545 5.43 -4.39 -10.50
N MET A 546 5.72 -5.54 -11.11
CA MET A 546 6.63 -5.62 -12.26
C MET A 546 6.02 -5.01 -13.52
N ALA A 547 4.69 -5.03 -13.67
CA ALA A 547 3.99 -4.27 -14.70
C ALA A 547 4.11 -2.74 -14.55
N SER A 548 4.58 -2.23 -13.41
CA SER A 548 4.89 -0.80 -13.24
C SER A 548 6.15 -0.37 -14.00
N VAL A 549 6.98 -1.33 -14.43
CA VAL A 549 8.06 -1.11 -15.41
C VAL A 549 7.40 -0.94 -16.77
N MET A 550 7.02 0.29 -17.08
CA MET A 550 6.20 0.57 -18.25
C MET A 550 7.04 0.73 -19.51
N GLY A 551 6.68 -0.03 -20.55
CA GLY A 551 7.16 0.23 -21.90
C GLY A 551 6.49 1.45 -22.53
N PRO A 552 6.98 1.90 -23.70
CA PRO A 552 6.46 3.06 -24.42
C PRO A 552 4.94 3.07 -24.59
N HIS A 553 4.34 1.95 -25.03
CA HIS A 553 2.90 1.83 -25.24
C HIS A 553 2.09 2.03 -23.96
N SER A 554 2.56 1.47 -22.84
CA SER A 554 1.88 1.57 -21.55
C SER A 554 1.91 2.99 -21.01
N ILE A 555 3.01 3.72 -21.24
CA ILE A 555 3.12 5.15 -20.89
C ILE A 555 2.18 5.96 -21.76
N LEU A 556 2.22 5.75 -23.09
CA LEU A 556 1.38 6.47 -24.05
C LEU A 556 -0.12 6.31 -23.74
N ALA A 557 -0.56 5.11 -23.37
CA ALA A 557 -1.94 4.82 -23.01
C ALA A 557 -2.44 5.60 -21.77
N ARG A 558 -1.53 6.16 -20.96
CA ARG A 558 -1.85 6.97 -19.79
C ARG A 558 -1.70 8.47 -20.02
N ILE A 559 -1.19 8.90 -21.18
CA ILE A 559 -1.02 10.31 -21.48
C ILE A 559 -2.35 10.91 -21.94
N THR A 560 -2.70 12.04 -21.35
CA THR A 560 -3.79 12.91 -21.79
C THR A 560 -3.22 14.29 -22.08
N VAL A 561 -3.37 14.76 -23.32
CA VAL A 561 -3.01 16.14 -23.69
C VAL A 561 -4.21 17.06 -23.43
N VAL A 562 -3.97 18.11 -22.66
CA VAL A 562 -4.96 19.15 -22.32
C VAL A 562 -4.45 20.48 -22.88
N ALA A 563 -5.23 21.09 -23.76
CA ALA A 563 -4.87 22.36 -24.38
C ALA A 563 -6.12 23.18 -24.68
N ASP A 564 -6.01 24.51 -24.55
CA ASP A 564 -7.01 25.41 -25.12
C ASP A 564 -6.98 25.26 -26.65
N PRO A 565 -8.13 25.04 -27.32
CA PRO A 565 -8.20 24.99 -28.78
C PRO A 565 -7.53 26.19 -29.48
N ALA A 566 -7.55 27.38 -28.86
CA ALA A 566 -6.91 28.58 -29.38
C ALA A 566 -5.37 28.47 -29.41
N LEU A 567 -4.78 27.69 -28.51
CA LEU A 567 -3.34 27.39 -28.49
C LEU A 567 -3.01 26.20 -29.40
N LEU A 568 -3.86 25.17 -29.38
CA LEU A 568 -3.60 23.92 -30.10
C LEU A 568 -3.69 24.10 -31.63
N GLY A 569 -4.69 24.83 -32.12
CA GLY A 569 -4.93 25.01 -33.56
C GLY A 569 -3.72 25.52 -34.35
N PRO A 570 -3.09 26.65 -33.93
CA PRO A 570 -1.90 27.18 -34.58
C PRO A 570 -0.71 26.21 -34.56
N ILE A 571 -0.52 25.48 -33.46
CA ILE A 571 0.57 24.51 -33.32
C ILE A 571 0.37 23.34 -34.27
N THR A 572 -0.82 22.73 -34.28
CA THR A 572 -1.15 21.62 -35.21
C THR A 572 -1.01 22.04 -36.67
N ALA A 573 -1.45 23.26 -37.02
CA ALA A 573 -1.28 23.80 -38.36
C ALA A 573 0.21 23.95 -38.73
N ALA A 574 1.03 24.52 -37.84
CA ALA A 574 2.48 24.64 -38.03
C ALA A 574 3.18 23.28 -38.07
N MET A 575 2.63 22.27 -37.41
CA MET A 575 3.11 20.89 -37.43
C MET A 575 2.68 20.10 -38.68
N GLY A 576 1.92 20.71 -39.60
CA GLY A 576 1.47 20.03 -40.83
C GLY A 576 0.33 19.03 -40.58
N GLY A 577 -0.47 19.26 -39.53
CA GLY A 577 -1.60 18.41 -39.15
C GLY A 577 -1.29 17.34 -38.11
N GLU A 578 -0.03 17.12 -37.75
CA GLU A 578 0.37 16.23 -36.66
C GLU A 578 -0.13 16.77 -35.31
N SER A 579 -0.71 15.90 -34.49
CA SER A 579 -1.10 16.24 -33.12
C SER A 579 0.09 16.11 -32.17
N ILE A 580 -0.01 16.74 -31.00
CA ILE A 580 1.00 16.58 -29.93
C ILE A 580 1.10 15.12 -29.48
N MET A 581 -0.01 14.38 -29.50
CA MET A 581 0.00 12.95 -29.18
C MET A 581 0.78 12.13 -30.20
N ASP A 582 0.73 12.49 -31.48
CA ASP A 582 1.50 11.81 -32.53
C ASP A 582 3.00 12.01 -32.30
N ILE A 583 3.42 13.24 -31.99
CA ILE A 583 4.81 13.57 -31.66
C ILE A 583 5.28 12.83 -30.40
N LEU A 584 4.47 12.82 -29.34
CA LEU A 584 4.81 12.11 -28.11
C LEU A 584 4.90 10.60 -28.35
N SER A 585 3.96 10.03 -29.12
CA SER A 585 4.01 8.62 -29.52
C SER A 585 5.32 8.31 -30.26
N ASP A 586 5.65 9.10 -31.26
CA ASP A 586 6.86 8.94 -32.06
C ASP A 586 8.16 9.12 -31.25
N TYR A 587 8.15 10.02 -30.28
CA TYR A 587 9.27 10.21 -29.35
C TYR A 587 9.45 9.02 -28.41
N LEU A 588 8.38 8.61 -27.72
CA LEU A 588 8.41 7.54 -26.71
C LEU A 588 8.75 6.19 -27.31
N MET A 589 8.33 5.94 -28.55
CA MET A 589 8.61 4.72 -29.30
C MET A 589 10.01 4.69 -29.93
N GLY A 590 10.69 5.83 -29.99
CA GLY A 590 12.01 5.95 -30.61
C GLY A 590 13.16 5.45 -29.72
N SER A 591 14.25 5.03 -30.35
CA SER A 591 15.50 4.61 -29.68
C SER A 591 16.67 5.54 -29.99
N GLY A 592 17.71 5.50 -29.16
CA GLY A 592 18.94 6.27 -29.33
C GLY A 592 18.79 7.76 -29.03
N ILE A 593 19.79 8.56 -29.39
CA ILE A 593 19.83 10.01 -29.15
C ILE A 593 19.42 10.76 -30.43
N PRO A 594 18.37 11.61 -30.44
CA PRO A 594 17.91 12.30 -31.66
C PRO A 594 18.94 13.25 -32.29
N CYS A 595 19.70 13.96 -31.45
CA CYS A 595 20.78 14.86 -31.89
C CYS A 595 22.03 14.59 -31.04
N PRO A 596 22.86 13.59 -31.39
CA PRO A 596 24.02 13.18 -30.59
C PRO A 596 25.03 14.30 -30.30
N THR A 597 25.30 15.18 -31.28
CA THR A 597 26.30 16.25 -31.14
C THR A 597 25.83 17.32 -30.15
N LEU A 598 24.54 17.69 -30.25
CA LEU A 598 23.93 18.63 -29.31
C LEU A 598 23.78 18.01 -27.92
N PHE A 599 23.45 16.72 -27.86
CA PHE A 599 23.32 15.99 -26.61
C PHE A 599 24.63 15.96 -25.81
N GLU A 600 25.77 15.66 -26.45
CA GLU A 600 27.06 15.67 -25.75
C GLU A 600 27.39 17.07 -25.16
N SER A 601 26.97 18.14 -25.84
CA SER A 601 27.12 19.51 -25.32
C SER A 601 26.18 19.80 -24.12
N ALA A 602 24.98 19.21 -24.13
CA ALA A 602 24.01 19.34 -23.04
C ALA A 602 24.35 18.46 -21.83
N LYS A 603 24.99 17.31 -22.05
CA LYS A 603 25.25 16.24 -21.07
C LYS A 603 25.93 16.71 -19.79
N GLN A 604 26.81 17.70 -19.89
CA GLN A 604 27.49 18.31 -18.75
C GLN A 604 26.55 19.00 -17.74
N HIS A 605 25.31 19.31 -18.13
CA HIS A 605 24.30 19.94 -17.29
C HIS A 605 23.33 18.93 -16.67
N PHE A 606 23.37 17.67 -17.09
CA PHE A 606 22.52 16.62 -16.52
C PHE A 606 23.08 16.13 -15.18
N PRO A 607 22.23 15.60 -14.29
CA PRO A 607 22.67 14.94 -13.07
C PRO A 607 23.71 13.84 -13.38
N PRO A 608 24.78 13.72 -12.57
CA PRO A 608 25.83 12.73 -12.79
C PRO A 608 25.34 11.28 -12.55
N GLY A 609 24.21 11.10 -11.88
CA GLY A 609 23.66 9.80 -11.49
C GLY A 609 22.87 9.07 -12.59
N LEU A 610 22.71 9.65 -13.77
CA LEU A 610 21.98 9.06 -14.89
C LEU A 610 22.79 7.97 -15.59
N ASP A 611 22.17 6.80 -15.75
CA ASP A 611 22.74 5.73 -16.57
C ASP A 611 22.38 5.94 -18.06
N TYR A 612 23.41 5.93 -18.91
CA TYR A 612 23.28 6.05 -20.36
C TYR A 612 23.52 4.71 -21.09
N SER A 613 23.79 3.63 -20.37
CA SER A 613 24.07 2.30 -20.94
C SER A 613 22.92 1.77 -21.80
N LEU A 614 21.68 2.18 -21.45
CA LEU A 614 20.45 1.77 -22.14
C LEU A 614 19.95 2.79 -23.15
N VAL A 615 20.72 3.83 -23.53
CA VAL A 615 20.23 4.92 -24.38
C VAL A 615 19.72 4.44 -25.76
N ASP A 616 20.29 3.36 -26.28
CA ASP A 616 19.89 2.74 -27.54
C ASP A 616 18.68 1.79 -27.38
N SER A 617 18.26 1.51 -26.15
CA SER A 617 17.08 0.72 -25.87
C SER A 617 15.81 1.48 -26.25
N PRO A 618 14.83 0.84 -26.92
CA PRO A 618 13.57 1.49 -27.29
C PRO A 618 12.70 1.89 -26.08
N VAL A 619 13.04 1.45 -24.86
CA VAL A 619 12.31 1.85 -23.64
C VAL A 619 12.91 3.08 -22.96
N TYR A 620 14.14 3.47 -23.30
CA TYR A 620 14.90 4.47 -22.53
C TYR A 620 14.24 5.84 -22.50
N ARG A 621 13.82 6.35 -23.66
CA ARG A 621 13.15 7.65 -23.76
C ARG A 621 11.85 7.66 -22.99
N ALA A 622 11.07 6.58 -23.09
CA ALA A 622 9.82 6.45 -22.37
C ALA A 622 10.02 6.39 -20.86
N GLN A 623 10.98 5.60 -20.38
CA GLN A 623 11.33 5.53 -18.96
C GLN A 623 11.84 6.87 -18.43
N SER A 624 12.68 7.57 -19.20
CA SER A 624 13.22 8.89 -18.84
C SER A 624 12.10 9.92 -18.72
N PHE A 625 11.16 9.93 -19.67
CA PHE A 625 9.99 10.80 -19.64
C PHE A 625 9.05 10.49 -18.46
N ALA A 626 8.76 9.21 -18.22
CA ALA A 626 7.98 8.77 -17.08
C ALA A 626 8.63 9.15 -15.74
N TRP A 627 9.95 9.02 -15.64
CA TRP A 627 10.73 9.41 -14.47
C TRP A 627 10.65 10.91 -14.23
N ALA A 628 10.89 11.71 -15.27
CA ALA A 628 10.76 13.17 -15.17
C ALA A 628 9.39 13.58 -14.63
N ILE A 629 8.31 12.96 -15.11
CA ILE A 629 6.95 13.37 -14.71
C ILE A 629 6.52 12.84 -13.35
N SER A 630 6.95 11.63 -12.96
CA SER A 630 6.41 10.96 -11.77
C SER A 630 7.34 10.95 -10.56
N GLY A 631 8.61 11.32 -10.75
CA GLY A 631 9.66 11.23 -9.73
C GLY A 631 10.29 9.83 -9.61
N SER A 632 9.85 8.85 -10.43
CA SER A 632 10.39 7.49 -10.43
C SER A 632 10.36 6.88 -11.83
N PRO A 633 11.32 6.03 -12.22
CA PRO A 633 11.25 5.30 -13.50
C PRO A 633 10.09 4.27 -13.53
N TYR A 634 9.39 4.09 -12.41
CA TYR A 634 8.25 3.19 -12.27
C TYR A 634 6.95 3.98 -12.14
N LEU A 635 5.93 3.58 -12.88
CA LEU A 635 4.58 4.15 -12.78
C LEU A 635 3.65 3.12 -12.14
N PRO A 636 3.29 3.28 -10.84
CA PRO A 636 2.37 2.38 -10.17
C PRO A 636 1.10 2.14 -10.99
N THR A 637 0.58 0.92 -10.97
CA THR A 637 -0.59 0.52 -11.77
C THR A 637 -1.88 1.26 -11.38
N ASN A 638 -1.93 1.80 -10.17
CA ASN A 638 -3.00 2.63 -9.61
C ASN A 638 -2.78 4.14 -9.78
N LEU A 639 -1.63 4.56 -10.32
CA LEU A 639 -1.35 5.98 -10.53
C LEU A 639 -2.26 6.53 -11.64
N GLY A 640 -2.73 7.78 -11.47
CA GLY A 640 -3.60 8.45 -12.43
C GLY A 640 -2.97 8.67 -13.82
N ASN A 641 -3.72 9.32 -14.70
CA ASN A 641 -3.22 9.66 -16.04
C ASN A 641 -2.17 10.77 -15.97
N ILE A 642 -1.15 10.67 -16.83
CA ILE A 642 -0.17 11.72 -17.08
C ILE A 642 -0.85 12.82 -17.87
N ARG A 643 -0.82 14.05 -17.37
CA ARG A 643 -1.44 15.20 -18.04
C ARG A 643 -0.37 16.10 -18.64
N ILE A 644 -0.35 16.17 -19.96
CA ILE A 644 0.48 17.12 -20.70
C ILE A 644 -0.37 18.34 -21.01
N ILE A 645 -0.08 19.46 -20.37
CA ILE A 645 -0.89 20.67 -20.44
C ILE A 645 -0.16 21.72 -21.26
N LEU A 646 -0.73 22.10 -22.41
CA LEU A 646 -0.23 23.24 -23.17
C LEU A 646 -0.77 24.52 -22.55
N VAL A 647 0.14 25.42 -22.18
CA VAL A 647 -0.17 26.64 -21.46
C VAL A 647 0.24 27.88 -22.25
N GLY A 648 -0.47 28.98 -22.05
CA GLY A 648 -0.04 30.28 -22.54
C GLY A 648 1.09 30.86 -21.68
N ASP A 649 1.79 31.86 -22.21
CA ASP A 649 2.96 32.47 -21.55
C ASP A 649 2.63 33.16 -20.20
N ASN A 650 1.35 33.48 -19.99
CA ASN A 650 0.84 34.12 -18.79
C ASN A 650 0.16 33.14 -17.81
N ASP A 651 0.30 31.82 -18.00
CA ASP A 651 -0.31 30.82 -17.11
C ASP A 651 0.32 30.91 -15.70
N PRO A 652 -0.47 31.19 -14.65
CA PRO A 652 0.06 31.40 -13.30
C PRO A 652 0.63 30.12 -12.67
N LEU A 653 0.25 28.94 -13.17
CA LEU A 653 0.71 27.65 -12.68
C LEU A 653 1.96 27.17 -13.41
N TYR A 654 2.37 27.82 -14.51
CA TYR A 654 3.60 27.48 -15.23
C TYR A 654 4.85 27.92 -14.45
N LEU A 655 4.85 29.16 -13.94
CA LEU A 655 5.99 29.69 -13.16
C LEU A 655 6.02 29.17 -11.72
N GLY A 656 4.86 28.85 -11.14
CA GLY A 656 4.74 28.46 -9.74
C GLY A 656 5.26 29.54 -8.79
N THR A 657 6.16 29.17 -7.88
CA THR A 657 6.79 30.07 -6.88
C THR A 657 8.13 30.67 -7.33
N ARG A 658 8.54 30.42 -8.58
CA ARG A 658 9.85 30.85 -9.10
C ARG A 658 9.90 32.36 -9.34
N SER A 659 11.13 32.89 -9.38
CA SER A 659 11.36 34.31 -9.65
C SER A 659 10.80 34.70 -11.04
N PRO A 660 10.02 35.79 -11.15
CA PRO A 660 9.55 36.33 -12.43
C PRO A 660 10.68 36.60 -13.43
N THR A 661 11.91 36.82 -12.95
CA THR A 661 13.09 37.06 -13.79
C THR A 661 13.50 35.85 -14.63
N LEU A 662 13.10 34.63 -14.26
CA LEU A 662 13.42 33.39 -14.99
C LEU A 662 12.41 33.09 -16.10
N LEU A 663 11.24 33.72 -16.09
CA LEU A 663 10.15 33.42 -17.04
C LEU A 663 10.59 33.54 -18.51
N PRO A 664 11.29 34.61 -18.96
CA PRO A 664 11.67 34.73 -20.37
C PRO A 664 12.59 33.60 -20.82
N ALA A 665 13.55 33.21 -19.97
CA ALA A 665 14.45 32.11 -20.25
C ALA A 665 13.70 30.77 -20.32
N MET A 666 12.81 30.49 -19.36
CA MET A 666 12.00 29.27 -19.34
C MET A 666 11.05 29.16 -20.55
N LEU A 667 10.41 30.26 -20.96
CA LEU A 667 9.57 30.28 -22.15
C LEU A 667 10.41 30.03 -23.41
N SER A 668 11.54 30.72 -23.55
CA SER A 668 12.42 30.59 -24.72
C SER A 668 13.06 29.19 -24.85
N GLY A 669 13.34 28.53 -23.72
CA GLY A 669 13.90 27.17 -23.68
C GLY A 669 12.85 26.06 -23.64
N GLY A 670 11.55 26.40 -23.56
CA GLY A 670 10.48 25.41 -23.42
C GLY A 670 10.63 24.55 -22.17
N THR A 671 11.01 25.13 -21.03
CA THR A 671 11.28 24.37 -19.81
C THR A 671 10.02 23.68 -19.31
N PHE A 672 10.10 22.40 -18.93
CA PHE A 672 8.97 21.74 -18.29
C PHE A 672 8.69 22.33 -16.92
N SER A 673 7.42 22.63 -16.65
CA SER A 673 6.94 22.87 -15.29
C SER A 673 6.23 21.60 -14.82
N LEU A 674 6.91 20.85 -13.95
CA LEU A 674 6.49 19.52 -13.51
C LEU A 674 5.83 19.58 -12.14
N ARG A 675 4.74 18.85 -11.99
CA ARG A 675 4.09 18.61 -10.71
C ARG A 675 3.94 17.12 -10.48
N THR A 676 4.99 16.50 -9.94
CA THR A 676 5.09 15.04 -9.80
C THR A 676 3.94 14.45 -8.97
N CYS A 677 3.47 15.15 -7.93
CA CYS A 677 2.30 14.72 -7.14
C CYS A 677 1.01 14.59 -7.97
N PHE A 678 0.88 15.36 -9.05
CA PHE A 678 -0.32 15.39 -9.90
C PHE A 678 -0.12 14.77 -11.28
N LEU A 679 1.10 14.30 -11.58
CA LEU A 679 1.52 13.80 -12.90
C LEU A 679 1.25 14.82 -14.01
N GLU A 680 1.42 16.11 -13.71
CA GLU A 680 1.24 17.17 -14.69
C GLU A 680 2.59 17.63 -15.23
N CYS A 681 2.67 17.76 -16.54
CA CYS A 681 3.74 18.48 -17.23
C CYS A 681 3.13 19.64 -18.00
N ARG A 682 3.53 20.87 -17.68
CA ARG A 682 3.10 22.08 -18.37
C ARG A 682 4.17 22.50 -19.37
N ILE A 683 3.74 22.73 -20.60
CA ILE A 683 4.61 23.09 -21.73
C ILE A 683 4.11 24.42 -22.32
N PRO A 684 4.97 25.43 -22.49
CA PRO A 684 4.56 26.71 -23.07
C PRO A 684 4.26 26.53 -24.57
N ALA A 685 3.04 26.89 -24.96
CA ALA A 685 2.56 26.76 -26.33
C ALA A 685 3.37 27.62 -27.31
N SER A 686 3.85 28.79 -26.87
CA SER A 686 4.69 29.71 -27.67
C SER A 686 5.99 29.05 -28.13
N PHE A 687 6.64 28.28 -27.25
CA PHE A 687 7.86 27.54 -27.58
C PHE A 687 7.60 26.49 -28.66
N LEU A 688 6.56 25.67 -28.49
CA LEU A 688 6.22 24.64 -29.47
C LEU A 688 5.85 25.23 -30.83
N LEU A 689 5.14 26.36 -30.83
CA LEU A 689 4.81 27.08 -32.06
C LEU A 689 6.07 27.61 -32.75
N ALA A 690 6.98 28.23 -32.00
CA ALA A 690 8.26 28.72 -32.52
C ALA A 690 9.13 27.57 -33.07
N ALA A 691 9.19 26.44 -32.35
CA ALA A 691 9.87 25.23 -32.81
C ALA A 691 9.23 24.69 -34.10
N ALA A 692 7.91 24.66 -34.19
CA ALA A 692 7.21 24.17 -35.38
C ALA A 692 7.43 25.05 -36.62
N GLN A 693 7.62 26.36 -36.42
CA GLN A 693 7.84 27.35 -37.49
C GLN A 693 9.32 27.57 -37.84
N ALA A 694 10.25 27.01 -37.06
CA ALA A 694 11.67 27.20 -37.28
C ALA A 694 12.16 26.55 -38.58
N SER A 695 13.20 27.14 -39.17
CA SER A 695 13.91 26.57 -40.32
C SER A 695 15.06 25.70 -39.84
N TYR A 696 15.13 24.48 -40.37
CA TYR A 696 16.17 23.49 -40.03
C TYR A 696 17.15 23.32 -41.20
N THR A 697 18.42 23.11 -40.88
CA THR A 697 19.51 22.98 -41.87
C THR A 697 20.02 21.54 -41.94
N GLU A 698 21.04 21.25 -42.74
CA GLU A 698 21.65 19.92 -42.77
C GLU A 698 22.44 19.56 -41.49
N ASN A 699 22.76 20.55 -40.65
CA ASN A 699 23.39 20.35 -39.34
C ASN A 699 22.36 20.00 -38.27
N GLU A 700 22.76 19.31 -37.20
CA GLU A 700 21.87 19.00 -36.08
C GLU A 700 21.33 20.30 -35.42
N PRO A 701 20.01 20.42 -35.22
CA PRO A 701 18.95 19.47 -35.58
C PRO A 701 18.58 19.54 -37.08
N ARG A 702 18.53 18.37 -37.74
CA ARG A 702 18.32 18.27 -39.20
C ARG A 702 16.90 18.60 -39.63
N CYS A 703 15.95 18.34 -38.75
CA CYS A 703 14.54 18.60 -38.99
C CYS A 703 13.81 18.94 -37.69
N ARG A 704 12.58 19.43 -37.83
CA ARG A 704 11.66 19.73 -36.73
C ARG A 704 11.52 18.58 -35.75
N ARG A 705 11.34 17.37 -36.27
CA ARG A 705 11.14 16.15 -35.47
C ARG A 705 12.35 15.87 -34.58
N ASP A 706 13.56 15.93 -35.14
CA ASP A 706 14.80 15.70 -34.38
C ASP A 706 14.98 16.74 -33.28
N PHE A 707 14.71 18.02 -33.57
CA PHE A 707 14.76 19.08 -32.58
C PHE A 707 13.79 18.85 -31.42
N ILE A 708 12.52 18.57 -31.72
CA ILE A 708 11.51 18.35 -30.69
C ILE A 708 11.85 17.10 -29.86
N HIS A 709 12.27 16.01 -30.49
CA HIS A 709 12.67 14.80 -29.77
C HIS A 709 13.91 15.04 -28.89
N HIS A 710 14.90 15.77 -29.39
CA HIS A 710 16.07 16.16 -28.60
C HIS A 710 15.68 17.03 -27.40
N TRP A 711 14.82 18.03 -27.62
CA TRP A 711 14.31 18.88 -26.56
C TRP A 711 13.53 18.07 -25.50
N LEU A 712 12.60 17.19 -25.90
CA LEU A 712 11.86 16.31 -24.97
C LEU A 712 12.81 15.46 -24.13
N LEU A 713 13.86 14.90 -24.73
CA LEU A 713 14.88 14.12 -24.02
C LEU A 713 15.65 14.99 -23.02
N CYS A 714 16.18 16.14 -23.45
CA CYS A 714 16.94 17.03 -22.58
C CYS A 714 16.09 17.56 -21.43
N GLN A 715 14.84 17.95 -21.67
CA GLN A 715 13.92 18.39 -20.60
C GLN A 715 13.62 17.26 -19.61
N SER A 716 13.44 16.04 -20.09
CA SER A 716 13.21 14.89 -19.22
C SER A 716 14.43 14.61 -18.33
N LEU A 717 15.63 14.54 -18.91
CA LEU A 717 16.86 14.21 -18.19
C LEU A 717 17.30 15.32 -17.22
N ASN A 718 17.11 16.60 -17.57
CA ASN A 718 17.49 17.72 -16.71
C ASN A 718 16.77 17.71 -15.35
N VAL A 719 15.54 17.19 -15.31
CA VAL A 719 14.69 17.26 -14.12
C VAL A 719 14.82 16.02 -13.23
N ILE A 720 15.26 14.89 -13.78
CA ILE A 720 15.52 13.68 -12.98
C ILE A 720 16.51 14.01 -11.85
N GLU A 721 16.26 13.51 -10.64
CA GLU A 721 17.06 13.78 -9.42
C GLU A 721 17.09 15.27 -8.99
N ASN A 722 16.39 16.17 -9.70
CA ASN A 722 16.34 17.62 -9.44
C ASN A 722 14.91 18.18 -9.31
N HIS A 723 13.89 17.32 -9.19
CA HIS A 723 12.47 17.72 -9.10
C HIS A 723 12.18 18.74 -8.00
N THR A 724 12.94 18.69 -6.90
CA THR A 724 12.85 19.60 -5.75
C THR A 724 13.24 21.04 -6.05
N PHE A 725 14.06 21.25 -7.08
CA PHE A 725 14.54 22.55 -7.55
C PHE A 725 13.87 22.94 -8.88
N ALA A 726 13.13 22.02 -9.49
CA ALA A 726 12.47 22.12 -10.79
C ALA A 726 11.10 22.81 -10.75
#